data_AF-A0A7C5P371-F1
#
_entry.id   AF-A0A7C5P371-F1
#
_cell.length_a   1.000
_cell.length_b   1.000
_cell.length_c   1.000
_cell.angle_alpha   90.00
_cell.angle_beta   90.00
_cell.angle_gamma   90.00
#
_symmetry.space_group_name_H-M   'P 1'
#
loop_
_entity.id
_entity.type
_entity.pdbx_description
1 polymer ?
#
loop_
_entity_poly.entity_id
_entity_poly.type
_entity_poly.pdbx_seq_one_letter_code
_entity_poly.pdbx_strand_id
1 'polypeptide(L)'
;MDLLEVFKELPQEEKEKIYVRGIKNLDLSPLKEKYGEKVYHWTHQDSMPLTAFYELGKVEGEFRLGRDATEHELPSKLKITPSFAKLIGYFISDGNYSNKDLRITVSHKDVEEEIVRIVEELNLPYSFLEWEGKTKQIVIGSRLMRLVFKYALKIPEGAPNKRLPRGFLSFPFEAKVSLLSGLFNGDGYVVKGERHLSIGYASVSKGLIRDILYLLASLGIFARVHKVPKEKMKGANHDLYKLYIAGTDIVKLVELLDLREGHREKLGELGNRKPARIKKVADFYIDTVEEISEEEYSGYVYDIEVENESHSFVAADGILVSNCFFYAKEGQPIYEPTLEQIRMMLRNAKKEEPIGANAVQFTGGEPTLRDDLIEIIKIAKEEGYDHVQLNTDGIKLAFDPELVKKIREAGVNTLYLSYDGMTPKTNWKNHWEIPLIFENVRKAGGPGIVLVPTTIRNVNDHELGAIINFGLNHLDIVRGVNFQPISLVGRVPKKERQRFRITIPGAIKRIEEQTNGIIAKDDWYPIPIAGHIARFFEAFTGRKYYMTSHFGCGAATYVFLDEDRVIPISRFLDVEGFVEFLESKAEEIEKWKSLGRLQKLKLGAEIFLKFKSFCDEKYAPKSFDVLKIMRNAFTHGTYEALGEFHYKTLFLGMMHFMDEYNYDVERVERCVIHYAMPDGRIVPFCAFNVIPELYRDKVQAQFSYTWEEWKALHPDWEYQKDKYVRTKEFIEKMKGSEAYRKTYIDIKNYFG
;
A
#
# COMPACT_ATOMS: atom_id res chain seq x y z
N MET A 1 16.35 33.34 9.93
CA MET A 1 15.57 32.99 11.14
C MET A 1 15.00 34.27 11.69
N ASP A 2 13.71 34.28 12.04
CA ASP A 2 13.10 35.44 12.70
C ASP A 2 13.20 35.27 14.23
N LEU A 3 14.06 36.05 14.85
CA LEU A 3 14.30 35.99 16.30
C LEU A 3 13.13 36.58 17.10
N LEU A 4 12.37 37.52 16.54
CA LEU A 4 11.18 38.08 17.21
C LEU A 4 10.09 37.02 17.32
N GLU A 5 9.93 36.15 16.31
CA GLU A 5 8.99 35.05 16.40
C GLU A 5 9.46 33.96 17.36
N VAL A 6 10.74 33.55 17.25
CA VAL A 6 11.30 32.52 18.15
C VAL A 6 11.27 32.97 19.61
N PHE A 7 11.58 34.24 19.89
CA PHE A 7 11.72 34.74 21.25
C PHE A 7 10.39 34.91 21.99
N LYS A 8 9.24 34.69 21.34
CA LYS A 8 7.94 34.58 22.02
C LYS A 8 7.92 33.41 23.01
N GLU A 9 8.59 32.31 22.66
CA GLU A 9 8.69 31.09 23.48
C GLU A 9 9.69 31.21 24.65
N LEU A 10 10.40 32.34 24.79
CA LEU A 10 11.37 32.50 25.87
C LEU A 10 10.71 32.61 27.26
N PRO A 11 11.40 32.18 28.33
CA PRO A 11 11.01 32.48 29.70
C PRO A 11 10.79 33.98 29.91
N GLN A 12 9.78 34.33 30.71
CA GLN A 12 9.39 35.72 30.94
C GLN A 12 10.56 36.59 31.45
N GLU A 13 11.34 36.05 32.40
CA GLU A 13 12.53 36.69 32.95
C GLU A 13 13.63 37.02 31.92
N GLU A 14 13.67 36.30 30.79
CA GLU A 14 14.62 36.58 29.71
C GLU A 14 14.05 37.63 28.76
N LYS A 15 12.75 37.57 28.44
CA LYS A 15 12.08 38.55 27.57
C LYS A 15 12.14 39.96 28.15
N GLU A 16 11.99 40.09 29.46
CA GLU A 16 12.05 41.37 30.18
C GLU A 16 13.43 42.05 30.11
N LYS A 17 14.48 41.29 29.83
CA LYS A 17 15.86 41.78 29.75
C LYS A 17 16.31 42.02 28.30
N ILE A 18 15.43 41.86 27.32
CA ILE A 18 15.71 42.04 25.89
C ILE A 18 14.96 43.28 25.40
N TYR A 19 15.66 44.08 24.60
CA TYR A 19 15.15 45.31 24.01
C TYR A 19 15.18 45.23 22.49
N VAL A 20 14.14 45.76 21.85
CA VAL A 20 14.03 45.93 20.41
C VAL A 20 14.42 47.36 20.06
N ARG A 21 15.44 47.50 19.21
CA ARG A 21 16.00 48.76 18.71
C ARG A 21 15.61 48.99 17.25
N GLY A 22 15.51 50.25 16.81
CA GLY A 22 15.07 50.62 15.46
C GLY A 22 13.56 50.80 15.34
N ILE A 23 12.94 51.34 16.39
CA ILE A 23 11.49 51.52 16.56
C ILE A 23 11.01 52.96 16.27
N LYS A 24 11.91 53.89 15.92
CA LYS A 24 11.59 55.32 15.68
C LYS A 24 10.38 55.57 14.77
N ASN A 25 10.16 54.73 13.77
CA ASN A 25 9.09 54.89 12.78
C ASN A 25 7.81 54.12 13.15
N LEU A 26 7.74 53.51 14.33
CA LEU A 26 6.57 52.74 14.77
C LEU A 26 5.55 53.65 15.46
N ASP A 27 4.27 53.40 15.19
CA ASP A 27 3.20 54.00 15.96
C ASP A 27 3.06 53.31 17.32
N LEU A 28 3.60 53.96 18.36
CA LEU A 28 3.52 53.48 19.75
C LEU A 28 2.31 54.05 20.51
N SER A 29 1.41 54.78 19.84
CA SER A 29 0.20 55.35 20.46
C SER A 29 -0.65 54.31 21.19
N PRO A 30 -0.81 53.05 20.70
CA PRO A 30 -1.56 52.01 21.40
C PRO A 30 -1.01 51.66 22.79
N LEU A 31 0.28 51.92 23.05
CA LEU A 31 0.93 51.57 24.31
C LEU A 31 0.85 52.69 25.36
N LYS A 32 0.45 53.91 24.98
CA LYS A 32 0.45 55.07 25.88
C LYS A 32 -0.48 54.91 27.08
N GLU A 33 -1.63 54.27 26.89
CA GLU A 33 -2.61 54.03 27.97
C GLU A 33 -2.01 53.19 29.10
N LYS A 34 -1.21 52.18 28.76
CA LYS A 34 -0.63 51.24 29.73
C LYS A 34 0.74 51.67 30.27
N TYR A 35 1.58 52.29 29.42
CA TYR A 35 2.98 52.57 29.75
C TYR A 35 3.30 54.05 29.99
N GLY A 36 2.34 54.97 29.73
CA GLY A 36 2.46 56.40 30.04
C GLY A 36 3.70 57.06 29.44
N GLU A 37 4.42 57.84 30.26
CA GLU A 37 5.62 58.59 29.85
C GLU A 37 6.77 57.70 29.37
N LYS A 38 6.79 56.40 29.71
CA LYS A 38 7.82 55.46 29.24
C LYS A 38 7.85 55.34 27.71
N VAL A 39 6.69 55.48 27.05
CA VAL A 39 6.60 55.46 25.59
C VAL A 39 7.41 56.59 24.96
N TYR A 40 7.37 57.79 25.55
CA TYR A 40 8.16 58.92 25.09
C TYR A 40 9.66 58.63 25.19
N HIS A 41 10.10 58.04 26.31
CA HIS A 41 11.50 57.64 26.50
C HIS A 41 11.94 56.59 25.47
N TRP A 42 11.10 55.59 25.18
CA TRP A 42 11.41 54.56 24.19
C TRP A 42 11.58 55.11 22.77
N THR A 43 10.69 56.02 22.34
CA THR A 43 10.82 56.68 21.03
C THR A 43 12.11 57.50 20.94
N HIS A 44 12.48 58.22 22.01
CA HIS A 44 13.70 59.03 22.04
C HIS A 44 14.97 58.18 22.00
N GLN A 45 14.97 57.05 22.70
CA GLN A 45 16.10 56.12 22.77
C GLN A 45 16.16 55.14 21.60
N ASP A 46 15.16 55.13 20.71
CA ASP A 46 15.01 54.17 19.62
C ASP A 46 15.06 52.71 20.09
N SER A 47 14.54 52.46 21.30
CA SER A 47 14.67 51.18 22.01
C SER A 47 13.50 50.97 22.96
N MET A 48 12.86 49.80 22.91
CA MET A 48 11.79 49.42 23.83
C MET A 48 11.93 47.98 24.32
N PRO A 49 11.36 47.61 25.49
CA PRO A 49 11.35 46.23 25.94
C PRO A 49 10.64 45.30 24.95
N LEU A 50 11.17 44.09 24.76
CA LEU A 50 10.62 43.08 23.86
C LEU A 50 9.17 42.69 24.23
N THR A 51 8.86 42.66 25.54
CA THR A 51 7.51 42.39 26.03
C THR A 51 6.50 43.45 25.59
N ALA A 52 6.88 44.73 25.64
CA ALA A 52 6.05 45.83 25.15
C ALA A 52 5.94 45.82 23.61
N PHE A 53 7.01 45.43 22.91
CA PHE A 53 7.00 45.32 21.45
C PHE A 53 5.94 44.32 20.94
N TYR A 54 5.77 43.18 21.63
CA TYR A 54 4.74 42.20 21.25
C TYR A 54 3.29 42.68 21.43
N GLU A 55 3.05 43.70 22.25
CA GLU A 55 1.71 44.28 22.42
C GLU A 55 1.27 45.14 21.24
N LEU A 56 2.19 45.55 20.36
CA LEU A 56 1.87 46.24 19.10
C LEU A 56 1.25 45.31 18.04
N GLY A 57 1.22 44.01 18.28
CA GLY A 57 0.79 43.02 17.29
C GLY A 57 1.86 42.76 16.22
N LYS A 58 1.43 42.47 14.99
CA LYS A 58 2.35 42.14 13.89
C LYS A 58 2.87 43.43 13.24
N VAL A 59 4.15 43.69 13.43
CA VAL A 59 4.84 44.88 12.91
C VAL A 59 5.94 44.45 11.94
N GLU A 60 5.95 45.02 10.74
CA GLU A 60 7.00 44.78 9.74
C GLU A 60 8.11 45.82 9.84
N GLY A 61 9.36 45.37 9.78
CA GLY A 61 10.53 46.24 9.83
C GLY A 61 11.83 45.47 9.99
N GLU A 62 12.94 46.19 9.90
CA GLU A 62 14.27 45.70 10.27
C GLU A 62 14.62 46.21 11.66
N PHE A 63 14.68 45.29 12.61
CA PHE A 63 14.93 45.61 14.01
C PHE A 63 16.24 44.98 14.48
N ARG A 64 16.76 45.47 15.60
CA ARG A 64 17.91 44.88 16.28
C ARG A 64 17.52 44.54 17.71
N LEU A 65 18.08 43.46 18.24
CA LEU A 65 17.86 42.95 19.58
C LEU A 65 19.09 43.26 20.43
N GLY A 66 18.89 43.94 21.55
CA GLY A 66 19.93 44.28 22.51
C GLY A 66 19.53 43.85 23.93
N ARG A 67 20.47 43.99 24.87
CA ARG A 67 20.22 43.88 26.31
C ARG A 67 20.84 45.07 27.05
N ASP A 68 20.30 45.39 28.21
CA ASP A 68 20.82 46.46 29.06
C ASP A 68 22.29 46.22 29.44
N ALA A 69 23.05 47.33 29.55
CA ALA A 69 24.47 47.35 29.88
C ALA A 69 25.39 46.61 28.87
N THR A 70 24.92 46.38 27.64
CA THR A 70 25.74 45.82 26.55
C THR A 70 25.58 46.64 25.27
N GLU A 71 26.70 46.86 24.58
CA GLU A 71 26.73 47.56 23.28
C GLU A 71 26.48 46.60 22.10
N HIS A 72 26.59 45.29 22.33
CA HIS A 72 26.40 44.28 21.29
C HIS A 72 24.92 44.00 20.99
N GLU A 73 24.56 44.09 19.72
CA GLU A 73 23.22 43.84 19.20
C GLU A 73 23.21 42.66 18.22
N LEU A 74 22.05 42.03 18.04
CA LEU A 74 21.81 41.07 16.96
C LEU A 74 20.70 41.56 16.03
N PRO A 75 20.78 41.33 14.72
CA PRO A 75 19.64 41.60 13.84
C PRO A 75 18.45 40.72 14.23
N SER A 76 17.23 41.26 14.21
CA SER A 76 16.01 40.48 14.47
C SER A 76 15.81 39.36 13.44
N LYS A 77 16.28 39.56 12.21
CA LYS A 77 16.33 38.54 11.14
C LYS A 77 17.75 38.02 10.98
N LEU A 78 18.11 36.97 11.72
CA LEU A 78 19.44 36.39 11.69
C LEU A 78 19.60 35.43 10.49
N LYS A 79 20.61 35.66 9.64
CA LYS A 79 20.94 34.80 8.49
C LYS A 79 21.89 33.67 8.94
N ILE A 80 21.73 32.48 8.35
CA ILE A 80 22.67 31.38 8.53
C ILE A 80 23.78 31.54 7.48
N THR A 81 24.87 32.19 7.87
CA THR A 81 26.07 32.36 7.03
C THR A 81 27.02 31.17 7.18
N PRO A 82 27.96 30.95 6.25
CA PRO A 82 29.02 29.95 6.37
C PRO A 82 29.79 30.05 7.71
N SER A 83 30.26 31.24 8.09
CA SER A 83 30.98 31.47 9.35
C SER A 83 30.12 31.13 10.57
N PHE A 84 28.85 31.57 10.58
CA PHE A 84 27.95 31.24 11.68
C PHE A 84 27.67 29.73 11.78
N ALA A 85 27.50 29.06 10.65
CA ALA A 85 27.32 27.60 10.60
C ALA A 85 28.58 26.85 11.07
N LYS A 86 29.78 27.32 10.73
CA LYS A 86 31.05 26.75 11.21
C LYS A 86 31.19 26.89 12.72
N LEU A 87 30.84 28.06 13.28
CA LEU A 87 30.80 28.29 14.73
C LEU A 87 29.83 27.34 15.45
N ILE A 88 28.66 27.09 14.85
CA ILE A 88 27.71 26.11 15.38
C ILE A 88 28.34 24.71 15.42
N GLY A 89 29.07 24.31 14.37
CA GLY A 89 29.79 23.03 14.33
C GLY A 89 30.83 22.89 15.44
N TYR A 90 31.62 23.94 15.68
CA TYR A 90 32.59 23.97 16.78
C TYR A 90 31.91 23.88 18.15
N PHE A 91 30.81 24.61 18.35
CA PHE A 91 30.05 24.55 19.59
C PHE A 91 29.41 23.17 19.82
N ILE A 92 28.91 22.51 18.77
CA ILE A 92 28.34 21.16 18.92
C ILE A 92 29.44 20.15 19.27
N SER A 93 30.67 20.35 18.80
CA SER A 93 31.79 19.46 19.14
C SER A 93 32.27 19.69 20.57
N ASP A 94 32.91 20.83 20.84
CA ASP A 94 33.60 21.12 22.11
C ASP A 94 32.93 22.21 22.96
N GLY A 95 31.70 22.60 22.60
CA GLY A 95 30.99 23.65 23.28
C GLY A 95 30.17 23.21 24.49
N ASN A 96 30.02 24.13 25.44
CA ASN A 96 29.10 24.02 26.56
C ASN A 96 28.40 25.36 26.83
N TYR A 97 27.17 25.26 27.32
CA TYR A 97 26.45 26.42 27.85
C TYR A 97 26.95 26.74 29.25
N SER A 98 27.04 28.03 29.57
CA SER A 98 27.07 28.49 30.95
C SER A 98 25.77 29.20 31.31
N ASN A 99 25.67 29.65 32.56
CA ASN A 99 24.55 30.48 33.01
C ASN A 99 24.49 31.85 32.35
N LYS A 100 25.50 32.29 31.58
CA LYS A 100 25.53 33.63 30.95
C LYS A 100 25.97 33.61 29.48
N ASP A 101 26.88 32.72 29.12
CA ASP A 101 27.64 32.74 27.87
C ASP A 101 27.69 31.35 27.19
N LEU A 102 28.28 31.32 25.99
CA LEU A 102 28.69 30.10 25.30
C LEU A 102 30.20 29.93 25.50
N ARG A 103 30.65 28.70 25.72
CA ARG A 103 32.07 28.39 25.84
C ARG A 103 32.43 27.28 24.89
N ILE A 104 33.60 27.37 24.27
CA ILE A 104 34.14 26.32 23.39
C ILE A 104 35.54 25.98 23.90
N THR A 105 35.75 24.70 24.23
CA THR A 105 37.07 24.21 24.63
C THR A 105 37.92 24.03 23.38
N VAL A 106 39.15 24.56 23.38
CA VAL A 106 40.02 24.53 22.19
C VAL A 106 41.33 23.84 22.50
N SER A 107 41.62 22.76 21.78
CA SER A 107 42.84 21.96 21.96
C SER A 107 43.89 22.22 20.88
N HIS A 108 43.52 22.94 19.81
CA HIS A 108 44.37 23.19 18.65
C HIS A 108 44.38 24.68 18.31
N LYS A 109 45.57 25.22 18.04
CA LYS A 109 45.78 26.66 17.84
C LYS A 109 45.13 27.18 16.56
N ASP A 110 45.16 26.39 15.48
CA ASP A 110 44.51 26.72 14.21
C ASP A 110 42.98 26.83 14.34
N VAL A 111 42.38 25.94 15.13
CA VAL A 111 40.95 26.00 15.48
C VAL A 111 40.63 27.20 16.36
N GLU A 112 41.49 27.53 17.34
CA GLU A 112 41.34 28.72 18.18
C GLU A 112 41.33 30.00 17.32
N GLU A 113 42.33 30.20 16.46
CA GLU A 113 42.44 31.36 15.59
C GLU A 113 41.24 31.47 14.64
N GLU A 114 40.73 30.35 14.14
CA GLU A 114 39.54 30.34 13.30
C GLU A 114 38.27 30.72 14.06
N ILE A 115 38.04 30.17 15.25
CA ILE A 115 36.87 30.52 16.07
C ILE A 115 36.92 32.03 16.41
N VAL A 116 38.09 32.55 16.77
CA VAL A 116 38.27 33.98 17.06
C VAL A 116 37.91 34.83 15.84
N ARG A 117 38.44 34.52 14.65
CA ARG A 117 38.09 35.24 13.41
C ARG A 117 36.59 35.23 13.12
N ILE A 118 35.93 34.09 13.29
CA ILE A 118 34.48 33.96 13.08
C ILE A 118 33.70 34.81 14.09
N VAL A 119 34.11 34.79 15.36
CA VAL A 119 33.44 35.55 16.42
C VAL A 119 33.62 37.06 16.21
N GLU A 120 34.77 37.50 15.72
CA GLU A 120 35.02 38.89 15.30
C GLU A 120 34.19 39.28 14.08
N GLU A 121 34.10 38.43 13.06
CA GLU A 121 33.25 38.65 11.88
C GLU A 121 31.78 38.81 12.26
N LEU A 122 31.32 38.04 13.25
CA LEU A 122 29.96 38.11 13.78
C LEU A 122 29.75 39.27 14.78
N ASN A 123 30.78 40.10 15.03
CA ASN A 123 30.78 41.21 15.98
C ASN A 123 30.33 40.80 17.39
N LEU A 124 30.79 39.63 17.84
CA LEU A 124 30.47 39.06 19.15
C LEU A 124 31.60 39.29 20.15
N PRO A 125 31.29 39.63 21.41
CA PRO A 125 32.32 39.77 22.45
C PRO A 125 32.92 38.41 22.79
N TYR A 126 34.23 38.36 22.96
CA TYR A 126 34.90 37.16 23.44
C TYR A 126 36.03 37.44 24.43
N SER A 127 36.38 36.39 25.18
CA SER A 127 37.50 36.36 26.10
C SER A 127 38.03 34.94 26.22
N PHE A 128 39.18 34.77 26.87
CA PHE A 128 39.78 33.46 27.12
C PHE A 128 39.73 33.10 28.60
N LEU A 129 39.44 31.84 28.89
CA LEU A 129 39.59 31.25 30.22
C LEU A 129 40.71 30.21 30.18
N GLU A 130 41.74 30.45 30.98
CA GLU A 130 42.90 29.57 31.16
C GLU A 130 43.07 29.30 32.66
N TRP A 131 43.17 28.02 33.03
CA TRP A 131 43.38 27.57 34.39
C TRP A 131 44.52 26.55 34.38
N GLU A 132 45.35 26.54 35.43
CA GLU A 132 46.46 25.59 35.54
C GLU A 132 45.95 24.14 35.45
N GLY A 133 46.51 23.36 34.51
CA GLY A 133 46.13 21.97 34.27
C GLY A 133 44.82 21.75 33.50
N LYS A 134 44.15 22.79 32.98
CA LYS A 134 42.94 22.64 32.14
C LYS A 134 43.15 23.22 30.74
N THR A 135 42.46 22.61 29.77
CA THR A 135 42.43 23.10 28.39
C THR A 135 41.79 24.48 28.31
N LYS A 136 42.36 25.34 27.48
CA LYS A 136 41.89 26.70 27.21
C LYS A 136 40.46 26.70 26.66
N GLN A 137 39.66 27.68 27.09
CA GLN A 137 38.30 27.89 26.59
C GLN A 137 38.13 29.29 26.03
N ILE A 138 37.48 29.38 24.86
CA ILE A 138 36.98 30.64 24.31
C ILE A 138 35.58 30.89 24.89
N VAL A 139 35.38 32.03 25.53
CA VAL A 139 34.08 32.47 26.05
C VAL A 139 33.49 33.49 25.10
N ILE A 140 32.34 33.17 24.50
CA ILE A 140 31.56 34.10 23.69
C ILE A 140 30.55 34.77 24.63
N GLY A 141 30.90 35.98 25.07
CA GLY A 141 30.24 36.75 26.14
C GLY A 141 28.88 37.34 25.76
N SER A 142 28.10 36.68 24.91
CA SER A 142 26.80 37.17 24.42
C SER A 142 25.65 36.31 24.95
N ARG A 143 24.89 36.88 25.90
CA ARG A 143 23.67 36.23 26.42
C ARG A 143 22.62 36.05 25.32
N LEU A 144 22.50 37.01 24.41
CA LEU A 144 21.60 36.92 23.26
C LEU A 144 21.98 35.75 22.35
N MET A 145 23.27 35.62 21.99
CA MET A 145 23.72 34.51 21.16
C MET A 145 23.51 33.16 21.85
N ARG A 146 23.70 33.09 23.17
CA ARG A 146 23.34 31.90 23.94
C ARG A 146 21.85 31.53 23.79
N LEU A 147 20.96 32.52 23.87
CA LEU A 147 19.51 32.29 23.67
C LEU A 147 19.20 31.86 22.24
N VAL A 148 19.90 32.38 21.23
CA VAL A 148 19.79 31.91 19.85
C VAL A 148 20.16 30.43 19.75
N PHE A 149 21.31 30.01 20.29
CA PHE A 149 21.73 28.60 20.27
C PHE A 149 20.72 27.68 20.98
N LYS A 150 20.24 28.10 22.15
CA LYS A 150 19.34 27.28 22.97
C LYS A 150 17.90 27.23 22.47
N TYR A 151 17.34 28.33 21.97
CA TYR A 151 15.91 28.45 21.66
C TYR A 151 15.61 28.59 20.16
N ALA A 152 16.47 29.28 19.39
CA ALA A 152 16.30 29.39 17.94
C ALA A 152 16.82 28.14 17.22
N LEU A 153 18.06 27.76 17.50
CA LEU A 153 18.69 26.57 16.94
C LEU A 153 18.24 25.29 17.65
N LYS A 154 17.71 25.41 18.87
CA LYS A 154 17.24 24.30 19.73
C LYS A 154 18.33 23.23 19.93
N ILE A 155 19.60 23.64 20.09
CA ILE A 155 20.73 22.74 20.34
C ILE A 155 20.69 22.28 21.82
N PRO A 156 20.48 20.98 22.11
CA PRO A 156 20.34 20.49 23.48
C PRO A 156 21.63 20.56 24.29
N GLU A 157 21.49 20.58 25.62
CA GLU A 157 22.62 20.50 26.56
C GLU A 157 23.00 19.04 26.86
N GLY A 158 24.28 18.82 27.15
CA GLY A 158 24.81 17.51 27.54
C GLY A 158 25.18 16.62 26.35
N ALA A 159 26.35 15.98 26.44
CA ALA A 159 26.92 15.21 25.32
C ALA A 159 25.99 14.11 24.75
N PRO A 160 25.26 13.31 25.54
CA PRO A 160 24.34 12.29 25.01
C PRO A 160 23.14 12.86 24.24
N ASN A 161 22.74 14.10 24.54
CA ASN A 161 21.55 14.73 23.97
C ASN A 161 21.86 15.66 22.79
N LYS A 162 23.14 15.93 22.50
CA LYS A 162 23.55 16.83 21.42
C LYS A 162 22.87 16.46 20.09
N ARG A 163 22.46 17.47 19.33
CA ARG A 163 21.82 17.36 18.00
C ARG A 163 22.30 18.50 17.12
N LEU A 164 22.17 18.34 15.80
CA LEU A 164 22.32 19.49 14.89
C LEU A 164 21.14 20.46 15.06
N PRO A 165 21.29 21.74 14.64
CA PRO A 165 20.22 22.72 14.76
C PRO A 165 18.93 22.26 14.08
N ARG A 166 17.77 22.60 14.64
CA ARG A 166 16.50 22.33 13.97
C ARG A 166 16.47 23.01 12.59
N GLY A 167 16.17 22.23 11.55
CA GLY A 167 16.13 22.74 10.17
C GLY A 167 17.50 22.80 9.47
N PHE A 168 18.55 22.15 10.00
CA PHE A 168 19.89 22.12 9.38
C PHE A 168 19.88 21.65 7.90
N LEU A 169 18.94 20.78 7.51
CA LEU A 169 18.78 20.32 6.12
C LEU A 169 18.29 21.43 5.17
N SER A 170 17.69 22.50 5.68
CA SER A 170 17.25 23.67 4.91
C SER A 170 18.30 24.77 4.83
N PHE A 171 19.48 24.59 5.44
CA PHE A 171 20.56 25.58 5.36
C PHE A 171 21.08 25.70 3.91
N PRO A 172 21.59 26.88 3.51
CA PRO A 172 22.31 27.03 2.25
C PRO A 172 23.46 26.01 2.12
N PHE A 173 23.82 25.65 0.89
CA PHE A 173 24.83 24.61 0.63
C PHE A 173 26.16 24.92 1.32
N GLU A 174 26.65 26.15 1.21
CA GLU A 174 27.91 26.61 1.79
C GLU A 174 27.87 26.59 3.33
N ALA A 175 26.69 26.84 3.91
CA ALA A 175 26.48 26.75 5.35
C ALA A 175 26.46 25.29 5.84
N LYS A 176 25.88 24.36 5.07
CA LYS A 176 25.96 22.91 5.39
C LYS A 176 27.39 22.41 5.39
N VAL A 177 28.17 22.79 4.36
CA VAL A 177 29.59 22.46 4.22
C VAL A 177 30.41 23.05 5.38
N SER A 178 30.14 24.30 5.75
CA SER A 178 30.83 24.97 6.86
C SER A 178 30.47 24.37 8.23
N LEU A 179 29.20 24.00 8.44
CA LEU A 179 28.76 23.27 9.62
C LEU A 179 29.51 21.94 9.78
N LEU A 180 29.60 21.15 8.70
CA LEU A 180 30.39 19.92 8.70
C LEU A 180 31.87 20.18 8.97
N SER A 181 32.45 21.23 8.36
CA SER A 181 33.86 21.58 8.60
C SER A 181 34.12 21.88 10.08
N GLY A 182 33.24 22.65 10.73
CA GLY A 182 33.34 22.92 12.17
C GLY A 182 33.19 21.67 13.03
N LEU A 183 32.27 20.76 12.67
CA LEU A 183 32.11 19.47 13.37
C LEU A 183 33.37 18.60 13.24
N PHE A 184 33.84 18.38 12.01
CA PHE A 184 34.99 17.53 11.76
C PHE A 184 36.30 18.13 12.27
N ASN A 185 36.44 19.46 12.33
CA ASN A 185 37.63 20.08 12.90
C ASN A 185 37.65 20.07 14.44
N GLY A 186 36.48 20.09 15.09
CA GLY A 186 36.37 19.90 16.54
C GLY A 186 36.61 18.46 16.95
N ASP A 187 35.68 17.56 16.59
CA ASP A 187 35.62 16.18 17.10
C ASP A 187 35.94 15.10 16.04
N GLY A 188 36.23 15.51 14.80
CA GLY A 188 36.61 14.58 13.74
C GLY A 188 38.02 14.02 13.93
N TYR A 189 38.26 12.83 13.36
CA TYR A 189 39.56 12.18 13.41
C TYR A 189 39.87 11.44 12.11
N VAL A 190 41.16 11.31 11.81
CA VAL A 190 41.65 10.58 10.62
C VAL A 190 42.31 9.29 11.08
N VAL A 191 41.89 8.16 10.48
CA VAL A 191 42.49 6.84 10.72
C VAL A 191 43.25 6.43 9.47
N LYS A 192 44.57 6.32 9.56
CA LYS A 192 45.47 5.89 8.49
C LYS A 192 46.26 4.64 8.92
N GLY A 193 46.12 3.56 8.17
CA GLY A 193 46.94 2.35 8.25
C GLY A 193 47.46 1.97 6.86
N GLU A 194 48.19 0.86 6.76
CA GLU A 194 48.88 0.45 5.51
C GLU A 194 47.95 0.30 4.30
N ARG A 195 46.71 -0.16 4.52
CA ARG A 195 45.70 -0.40 3.47
C ARG A 195 44.36 0.28 3.72
N HIS A 196 44.28 1.13 4.74
CA HIS A 196 43.03 1.76 5.16
C HIS A 196 43.25 3.25 5.44
N LEU A 197 42.46 4.11 4.81
CA LEU A 197 42.36 5.51 5.18
C LEU A 197 40.88 5.91 5.24
N SER A 198 40.48 6.40 6.40
CA SER A 198 39.14 6.95 6.64
C SER A 198 39.23 8.22 7.46
N ILE A 199 38.19 9.05 7.34
CA ILE A 199 37.90 10.14 8.25
C ILE A 199 36.61 9.82 8.98
N GLY A 200 36.56 10.09 10.28
CA GLY A 200 35.45 9.72 11.11
C GLY A 200 35.06 10.79 12.12
N TYR A 201 33.91 10.58 12.73
CA TYR A 201 33.37 11.40 13.81
C TYR A 201 32.78 10.45 14.85
N ALA A 202 33.02 10.70 16.13
CA ALA A 202 32.57 9.83 17.21
C ALA A 202 31.75 10.63 18.22
N SER A 203 30.62 10.08 18.65
CA SER A 203 29.80 10.71 19.68
C SER A 203 29.05 9.66 20.51
N VAL A 204 28.80 10.00 21.77
CA VAL A 204 27.88 9.26 22.63
C VAL A 204 26.41 9.56 22.31
N SER A 205 26.13 10.62 21.54
CA SER A 205 24.78 10.90 21.05
C SER A 205 24.49 10.17 19.75
N LYS A 206 23.61 9.15 19.83
CA LYS A 206 23.04 8.49 18.65
C LYS A 206 22.32 9.50 17.74
N GLY A 207 21.62 10.46 18.34
CA GLY A 207 20.88 11.50 17.62
C GLY A 207 21.79 12.41 16.80
N LEU A 208 22.93 12.84 17.36
CA LEU A 208 23.91 13.65 16.63
C LEU A 208 24.51 12.90 15.45
N ILE A 209 24.94 11.65 15.65
CA ILE A 209 25.48 10.82 14.56
C ILE A 209 24.47 10.67 13.42
N ARG A 210 23.20 10.47 13.75
CA ARG A 210 22.13 10.41 12.76
C ARG A 210 21.93 11.72 12.00
N ASP A 211 21.95 12.85 12.69
CA ASP A 211 21.81 14.15 12.02
C ASP A 211 23.00 14.42 11.07
N ILE A 212 24.22 14.02 11.47
CA ILE A 212 25.42 14.09 10.63
C ILE A 212 25.28 13.15 9.42
N LEU A 213 24.75 11.94 9.59
CA LEU A 213 24.45 11.03 8.48
C LEU A 213 23.51 11.67 7.46
N TYR A 214 22.41 12.28 7.92
CA TYR A 214 21.47 12.97 7.02
C TYR A 214 22.11 14.17 6.33
N LEU A 215 22.95 14.92 7.03
CA LEU A 215 23.66 16.06 6.46
C LEU A 215 24.64 15.59 5.36
N LEU A 216 25.43 14.55 5.62
CA LEU A 216 26.34 13.94 4.64
C LEU A 216 25.58 13.36 3.44
N ALA A 217 24.49 12.65 3.68
CA ALA A 217 23.63 12.10 2.63
C ALA A 217 23.04 13.21 1.74
N SER A 218 22.65 14.36 2.32
CA SER A 218 22.18 15.52 1.55
C SER A 218 23.24 16.15 0.65
N LEU A 219 24.52 15.83 0.86
CA LEU A 219 25.66 16.23 0.04
C LEU A 219 26.16 15.08 -0.86
N GLY A 220 25.44 13.95 -0.91
CA GLY A 220 25.82 12.80 -1.73
C GLY A 220 27.03 12.02 -1.20
N ILE A 221 27.33 12.14 0.09
CA ILE A 221 28.46 11.48 0.76
C ILE A 221 27.94 10.30 1.57
N PHE A 222 28.44 9.11 1.27
CA PHE A 222 28.12 7.92 2.04
C PHE A 222 29.03 7.76 3.26
N ALA A 223 28.44 7.37 4.39
CA ALA A 223 29.17 7.07 5.62
C ALA A 223 28.60 5.81 6.29
N ARG A 224 29.45 5.10 7.04
CA ARG A 224 29.06 3.94 7.86
C ARG A 224 29.10 4.30 9.33
N VAL A 225 28.21 3.71 10.12
CA VAL A 225 28.22 3.86 11.58
C VAL A 225 28.46 2.51 12.22
N HIS A 226 29.35 2.50 13.21
CA HIS A 226 29.59 1.35 14.07
C HIS A 226 29.28 1.73 15.53
N LYS A 227 28.53 0.88 16.21
CA LYS A 227 28.28 0.99 17.65
C LYS A 227 29.38 0.26 18.40
N VAL A 228 30.02 0.94 19.35
CA VAL A 228 30.91 0.35 20.34
C VAL A 228 30.17 0.33 21.68
N PRO A 229 29.76 -0.85 22.16
CA PRO A 229 29.08 -0.97 23.45
C PRO A 229 29.95 -0.47 24.60
N LYS A 230 29.35 0.23 25.57
CA LYS A 230 30.06 0.78 26.74
C LYS A 230 30.85 -0.27 27.51
N GLU A 231 30.38 -1.51 27.54
CA GLU A 231 31.01 -2.63 28.24
C GLU A 231 32.40 -2.96 27.67
N LYS A 232 32.67 -2.59 26.41
CA LYS A 232 33.96 -2.77 25.75
C LYS A 232 34.93 -1.61 26.01
N MET A 233 34.52 -0.58 26.74
CA MET A 233 35.30 0.64 26.99
C MET A 233 35.45 0.89 28.49
N LYS A 234 36.69 0.86 28.97
CA LYS A 234 36.98 1.05 30.40
C LYS A 234 36.53 2.44 30.86
N GLY A 235 35.60 2.50 31.81
CA GLY A 235 35.10 3.75 32.40
C GLY A 235 34.02 4.48 31.58
N ALA A 236 33.46 3.86 30.53
CA ALA A 236 32.40 4.46 29.73
C ALA A 236 31.02 4.27 30.35
N ASN A 237 30.23 5.36 30.43
CA ASN A 237 28.85 5.32 30.91
C ASN A 237 27.82 5.16 29.78
N HIS A 238 28.24 5.37 28.53
CA HIS A 238 27.38 5.38 27.34
C HIS A 238 28.05 4.64 26.18
N ASP A 239 27.23 4.07 25.30
CA ASP A 239 27.70 3.51 24.04
C ASP A 239 28.29 4.61 23.16
N LEU A 240 29.31 4.25 22.37
CA LEU A 240 29.98 5.18 21.47
C LEU A 240 29.62 4.83 20.02
N TYR A 241 29.07 5.81 19.31
CA TYR A 241 28.70 5.67 17.91
C TYR A 241 29.79 6.34 17.07
N LYS A 242 30.39 5.56 16.18
CA LYS A 242 31.51 6.00 15.35
C LYS A 242 31.11 5.99 13.89
N LEU A 243 31.05 7.17 13.30
CA LEU A 243 30.84 7.39 11.88
C LEU A 243 32.18 7.37 11.15
N TYR A 244 32.24 6.73 9.98
CA TYR A 244 33.44 6.70 9.13
C TYR A 244 33.09 6.86 7.65
N ILE A 245 33.92 7.62 6.96
CA ILE A 245 33.86 7.90 5.53
C ILE A 245 35.16 7.41 4.90
N ALA A 246 35.05 6.60 3.85
CA ALA A 246 36.18 5.95 3.19
C ALA A 246 35.94 5.82 1.68
N GLY A 247 36.89 5.22 0.96
CA GLY A 247 36.74 4.96 -0.47
C GLY A 247 36.71 6.25 -1.30
N THR A 248 35.82 6.34 -2.28
CA THR A 248 35.64 7.54 -3.13
C THR A 248 34.97 8.71 -2.39
N ASP A 249 34.18 8.43 -1.35
CA ASP A 249 33.41 9.46 -0.64
C ASP A 249 34.29 10.35 0.25
N ILE A 250 35.45 9.85 0.70
CA ILE A 250 36.43 10.69 1.40
C ILE A 250 37.02 11.77 0.48
N VAL A 251 37.18 11.48 -0.82
CA VAL A 251 37.70 12.44 -1.80
C VAL A 251 36.71 13.59 -1.95
N LYS A 252 35.44 13.26 -2.17
CA LYS A 252 34.35 14.26 -2.23
C LYS A 252 34.26 15.09 -0.95
N LEU A 253 34.38 14.45 0.22
CA LEU A 253 34.33 15.15 1.49
C LEU A 253 35.47 16.16 1.62
N VAL A 254 36.71 15.74 1.31
CA VAL A 254 37.90 16.60 1.44
C VAL A 254 37.91 17.73 0.42
N GLU A 255 37.33 17.53 -0.77
CA GLU A 255 37.12 18.59 -1.76
C GLU A 255 36.11 19.65 -1.29
N LEU A 256 35.12 19.24 -0.48
CA LEU A 256 34.09 20.13 0.04
C LEU A 256 34.49 20.82 1.34
N LEU A 257 35.10 20.09 2.27
CA LEU A 257 35.35 20.58 3.64
C LEU A 257 36.69 21.31 3.76
N ASP A 258 36.65 22.44 4.46
CA ASP A 258 37.87 23.09 4.92
C ASP A 258 38.34 22.46 6.24
N LEU A 259 39.16 21.42 6.09
CA LEU A 259 39.72 20.65 7.20
C LEU A 259 40.99 21.29 7.77
N ARG A 260 41.16 21.24 9.08
CA ARG A 260 42.35 21.76 9.76
C ARG A 260 43.65 21.08 9.30
N GLU A 261 44.79 21.73 9.52
CA GLU A 261 46.10 21.30 9.01
C GLU A 261 46.44 19.86 9.41
N GLY A 262 46.31 19.53 10.71
CA GLY A 262 46.61 18.17 11.19
C GLY A 262 45.71 17.07 10.60
N HIS A 263 44.50 17.39 10.10
CA HIS A 263 43.68 16.43 9.35
C HIS A 263 44.19 16.28 7.92
N ARG A 264 44.50 17.39 7.25
CA ARG A 264 45.08 17.38 5.89
C ARG A 264 46.41 16.62 5.82
N GLU A 265 47.31 16.86 6.78
CA GLU A 265 48.59 16.15 6.88
C GLU A 265 48.41 14.63 7.06
N LYS A 266 47.51 14.22 7.97
CA LYS A 266 47.22 12.80 8.20
C LYS A 266 46.60 12.15 6.98
N LEU A 267 45.68 12.84 6.29
CA LEU A 267 45.09 12.35 5.04
C LEU A 267 46.18 12.17 3.97
N GLY A 268 47.02 13.18 3.79
CA GLY A 268 48.05 13.24 2.74
C GLY A 268 47.43 13.12 1.35
N GLU A 269 48.20 12.62 0.38
CA GLU A 269 47.68 12.37 -0.96
C GLU A 269 46.65 11.22 -0.94
N LEU A 270 45.44 11.53 -1.42
CA LEU A 270 44.33 10.57 -1.38
C LEU A 270 44.46 9.48 -2.46
N GLY A 271 45.09 9.80 -3.60
CA GLY A 271 45.29 8.90 -4.74
C GLY A 271 43.98 8.36 -5.35
N ASN A 272 44.11 7.40 -6.26
CA ASN A 272 42.97 6.72 -6.86
C ASN A 272 42.32 5.74 -5.87
N ARG A 273 41.04 5.98 -5.54
CA ARG A 273 40.30 5.17 -4.55
C ARG A 273 39.20 4.35 -5.18
N LYS A 274 38.99 3.16 -4.62
CA LYS A 274 37.84 2.31 -4.96
C LYS A 274 36.61 2.76 -4.15
N PRO A 275 35.40 2.66 -4.71
CA PRO A 275 34.18 2.94 -3.97
C PRO A 275 34.03 1.96 -2.79
N ALA A 276 33.24 2.36 -1.79
CA ALA A 276 32.91 1.47 -0.68
C ALA A 276 32.25 0.19 -1.21
N ARG A 277 32.58 -0.97 -0.62
CA ARG A 277 31.96 -2.26 -0.96
C ARG A 277 30.54 -2.32 -0.40
N ILE A 278 29.62 -1.63 -1.06
CA ILE A 278 28.20 -1.64 -0.79
C ILE A 278 27.47 -1.50 -2.12
N LYS A 279 26.37 -2.24 -2.29
CA LYS A 279 25.61 -2.19 -3.54
C LYS A 279 24.75 -0.93 -3.53
N LYS A 280 25.02 0.00 -4.44
CA LYS A 280 24.19 1.18 -4.67
C LYS A 280 23.15 0.86 -5.74
N VAL A 281 21.89 1.26 -5.52
CA VAL A 281 20.79 1.15 -6.48
C VAL A 281 20.11 2.52 -6.55
N ALA A 282 20.21 3.18 -7.70
CA ALA A 282 19.84 4.60 -7.85
C ALA A 282 20.52 5.45 -6.77
N ASP A 283 19.76 6.15 -5.94
CA ASP A 283 20.27 6.98 -4.83
C ASP A 283 20.38 6.24 -3.49
N PHE A 284 20.00 4.96 -3.45
CA PHE A 284 19.95 4.16 -2.22
C PHE A 284 21.11 3.18 -2.11
N TYR A 285 21.44 2.81 -0.88
CA TYR A 285 22.40 1.77 -0.57
C TYR A 285 21.67 0.54 -0.03
N ILE A 286 22.05 -0.64 -0.49
CA ILE A 286 21.55 -1.90 0.04
C ILE A 286 22.39 -2.28 1.25
N ASP A 287 21.73 -2.40 2.38
CA ASP A 287 22.29 -2.93 3.62
C ASP A 287 21.72 -4.33 3.94
N THR A 288 22.42 -5.09 4.76
CA THR A 288 22.01 -6.46 5.13
C THR A 288 21.39 -6.45 6.51
N VAL A 289 20.23 -7.10 6.66
CA VAL A 289 19.59 -7.30 7.97
C VAL A 289 20.46 -8.26 8.79
N GLU A 290 20.99 -7.79 9.92
CA GLU A 290 21.85 -8.58 10.82
C GLU A 290 21.01 -9.47 11.76
N GLU A 291 19.88 -8.95 12.24
CA GLU A 291 19.00 -9.62 13.20
C GLU A 291 17.55 -9.18 12.98
N ILE A 292 16.59 -10.07 13.25
CA ILE A 292 15.16 -9.79 13.33
C ILE A 292 14.67 -10.36 14.66
N SER A 293 14.10 -9.52 15.51
CA SER A 293 13.48 -9.92 16.77
C SER A 293 11.97 -9.66 16.75
N GLU A 294 11.22 -10.45 17.51
CA GLU A 294 9.78 -10.29 17.73
C GLU A 294 9.55 -9.83 19.18
N GLU A 295 8.75 -8.78 19.38
CA GLU A 295 8.41 -8.23 20.69
C GLU A 295 6.90 -8.03 20.80
N GLU A 296 6.30 -8.39 21.94
CA GLU A 296 4.92 -8.00 22.22
C GLU A 296 4.86 -6.50 22.51
N TYR A 297 4.12 -5.76 21.67
CA TYR A 297 3.98 -4.31 21.80
C TYR A 297 2.51 -3.91 21.97
N SER A 298 2.22 -3.13 23.01
CA SER A 298 0.91 -2.50 23.24
C SER A 298 1.10 -0.98 23.32
N GLY A 299 0.61 -0.27 22.30
CA GLY A 299 0.76 1.18 22.18
C GLY A 299 0.44 1.69 20.77
N TYR A 300 0.71 2.97 20.53
CA TYR A 300 0.48 3.59 19.22
C TYR A 300 1.58 3.22 18.23
N VAL A 301 1.17 2.73 17.06
CA VAL A 301 2.01 2.66 15.86
C VAL A 301 1.64 3.79 14.91
N TYR A 302 2.63 4.31 14.19
CA TYR A 302 2.45 5.45 13.30
C TYR A 302 2.78 5.05 11.87
N ASP A 303 2.04 5.62 10.92
CA ASP A 303 2.33 5.55 9.50
C ASP A 303 2.14 6.92 8.86
N ILE A 304 2.77 7.16 7.71
CA ILE A 304 2.70 8.43 7.00
C ILE A 304 2.38 8.16 5.54
N GLU A 305 1.27 8.72 5.05
CA GLU A 305 0.99 8.76 3.63
C GLU A 305 1.83 9.86 2.97
N VAL A 306 2.65 9.47 2.00
CA VAL A 306 3.46 10.38 1.20
C VAL A 306 2.97 10.41 -0.24
N GLU A 307 3.00 11.59 -0.84
CA GLU A 307 2.56 11.81 -2.21
C GLU A 307 3.52 11.21 -3.26
N ASN A 308 4.71 10.74 -2.85
CA ASN A 308 5.68 10.21 -3.79
C ASN A 308 5.22 8.91 -4.45
N GLU A 309 5.61 8.71 -5.70
CA GLU A 309 5.15 7.60 -6.55
C GLU A 309 5.49 6.20 -6.00
N SER A 310 6.52 6.12 -5.15
CA SER A 310 6.94 4.88 -4.49
C SER A 310 6.19 4.58 -3.20
N HIS A 311 5.31 5.49 -2.75
CA HIS A 311 4.67 5.50 -1.45
C HIS A 311 5.62 5.12 -0.29
N SER A 312 6.85 5.61 -0.38
CA SER A 312 7.94 5.23 0.51
C SER A 312 8.58 6.46 1.10
N PHE A 313 8.90 6.42 2.39
CA PHE A 313 9.54 7.51 3.12
C PHE A 313 10.75 7.01 3.89
N VAL A 314 11.67 7.93 4.19
CA VAL A 314 12.86 7.61 4.99
C VAL A 314 12.50 7.73 6.47
N ALA A 315 12.63 6.63 7.21
CA ALA A 315 12.43 6.55 8.64
C ALA A 315 13.58 5.79 9.32
N ALA A 316 13.48 5.57 10.64
CA ALA A 316 14.35 4.67 11.40
C ALA A 316 15.85 4.76 11.02
N ASP A 317 16.46 5.94 11.22
CA ASP A 317 17.90 6.16 11.01
C ASP A 317 18.40 6.02 9.55
N GLY A 318 17.53 6.28 8.57
CA GLY A 318 17.90 6.35 7.14
C GLY A 318 17.38 5.18 6.30
N ILE A 319 16.48 4.37 6.85
CA ILE A 319 15.86 3.23 6.17
C ILE A 319 14.70 3.72 5.32
N LEU A 320 14.63 3.26 4.07
CA LEU A 320 13.47 3.46 3.21
C LEU A 320 12.35 2.49 3.63
N VAL A 321 11.21 3.01 4.06
CA VAL A 321 10.05 2.26 4.53
C VAL A 321 8.87 2.56 3.59
N SER A 322 8.08 1.53 3.24
CA SER A 322 6.82 1.69 2.51
C SER A 322 5.70 2.07 3.48
N ASN A 323 4.79 2.96 3.08
CA ASN A 323 3.54 3.13 3.82
C ASN A 323 2.67 1.86 3.72
N CYS A 324 1.67 1.75 4.59
CA CYS A 324 0.77 0.60 4.65
C CYS A 324 -0.43 0.78 3.70
N PHE A 325 -0.64 -0.20 2.81
CA PHE A 325 -1.64 -0.11 1.72
C PHE A 325 -2.97 -0.82 2.00
N PHE A 326 -3.18 -1.36 3.22
CA PHE A 326 -4.39 -2.11 3.55
C PHE A 326 -5.43 -1.23 4.29
N TYR A 327 -6.57 -1.02 3.61
CA TYR A 327 -7.72 -0.28 4.15
C TYR A 327 -8.53 -1.17 5.11
N ALA A 328 -8.31 -0.99 6.42
CA ALA A 328 -9.29 -1.16 7.49
C ALA A 328 -8.76 -0.43 8.73
N LYS A 329 -9.45 0.61 9.19
CA LYS A 329 -9.04 1.44 10.34
C LYS A 329 -10.10 1.35 11.43
N GLU A 330 -9.66 1.09 12.65
CA GLU A 330 -10.50 1.17 13.85
C GLU A 330 -11.09 2.58 14.00
N GLY A 331 -12.38 2.69 14.32
CA GLY A 331 -13.09 3.97 14.44
C GLY A 331 -13.63 4.57 13.13
N GLN A 332 -13.69 3.79 12.03
CA GLN A 332 -14.45 4.18 10.83
C GLN A 332 -15.89 3.66 10.91
N PRO A 333 -16.85 4.32 10.22
CA PRO A 333 -18.21 3.82 10.12
C PRO A 333 -18.25 2.40 9.51
N ILE A 334 -19.07 1.52 10.10
CA ILE A 334 -19.21 0.12 9.67
C ILE A 334 -20.47 -0.03 8.81
N TYR A 335 -20.25 -0.38 7.54
CA TYR A 335 -21.33 -0.69 6.61
C TYR A 335 -21.77 -2.14 6.76
N GLU A 336 -22.90 -2.34 7.45
CA GLU A 336 -23.48 -3.67 7.66
C GLU A 336 -25.01 -3.61 7.52
N PRO A 337 -25.56 -3.79 6.30
CA PRO A 337 -27.00 -3.71 6.08
C PRO A 337 -27.78 -4.72 6.92
N THR A 338 -28.92 -4.34 7.48
CA THR A 338 -29.80 -5.25 8.22
C THR A 338 -30.43 -6.30 7.31
N LEU A 339 -30.95 -7.40 7.89
CA LEU A 339 -31.66 -8.43 7.12
C LEU A 339 -32.83 -7.86 6.30
N GLU A 340 -33.57 -6.89 6.84
CA GLU A 340 -34.65 -6.21 6.12
C GLU A 340 -34.15 -5.36 4.95
N GLN A 341 -33.03 -4.65 5.13
CA GLN A 341 -32.39 -3.92 4.04
C GLN A 341 -31.89 -4.87 2.95
N ILE A 342 -31.28 -6.00 3.31
CA ILE A 342 -30.83 -7.03 2.38
C ILE A 342 -32.01 -7.62 1.62
N ARG A 343 -33.11 -7.95 2.29
CA ARG A 343 -34.33 -8.42 1.64
C ARG A 343 -34.83 -7.41 0.61
N MET A 344 -34.88 -6.12 0.97
CA MET A 344 -35.26 -5.06 0.05
C MET A 344 -34.31 -4.96 -1.15
N MET A 345 -32.99 -5.01 -0.93
CA MET A 345 -31.97 -4.99 -1.99
C MET A 345 -32.18 -6.14 -2.97
N LEU A 346 -32.32 -7.37 -2.46
CA LEU A 346 -32.57 -8.57 -3.25
C LEU A 346 -33.88 -8.47 -4.04
N ARG A 347 -34.95 -7.99 -3.39
CA ARG A 347 -36.25 -7.78 -4.04
C ARG A 347 -36.20 -6.73 -5.13
N ASN A 348 -35.41 -5.67 -4.97
CA ASN A 348 -35.27 -4.63 -5.98
C ASN A 348 -34.52 -5.15 -7.21
N ALA A 349 -33.46 -5.94 -7.02
CA ALA A 349 -32.78 -6.61 -8.15
C ALA A 349 -33.69 -7.63 -8.87
N LYS A 350 -34.63 -8.29 -8.16
CA LYS A 350 -35.67 -9.13 -8.79
C LYS A 350 -36.69 -8.34 -9.62
N LYS A 351 -36.83 -7.04 -9.40
CA LYS A 351 -37.77 -6.16 -10.12
C LYS A 351 -37.15 -5.51 -11.36
N GLU A 352 -35.88 -5.79 -11.68
CA GLU A 352 -35.31 -5.30 -12.94
C GLU A 352 -36.15 -5.81 -14.13
N GLU A 353 -36.36 -4.93 -15.10
CA GLU A 353 -37.14 -5.20 -16.32
C GLU A 353 -36.19 -5.18 -17.53
N PRO A 354 -36.39 -6.03 -18.56
CA PRO A 354 -37.51 -6.97 -18.71
C PRO A 354 -37.35 -8.28 -17.93
N ILE A 355 -36.20 -8.50 -17.27
CA ILE A 355 -35.87 -9.73 -16.55
C ILE A 355 -35.15 -9.37 -15.26
N GLY A 356 -35.71 -9.82 -14.14
CA GLY A 356 -35.11 -9.67 -12.82
C GLY A 356 -33.89 -10.57 -12.63
N ALA A 357 -33.05 -10.23 -11.65
CA ALA A 357 -31.88 -11.03 -11.32
C ALA A 357 -32.24 -12.49 -10.97
N ASN A 358 -31.64 -13.46 -11.66
CA ASN A 358 -31.88 -14.89 -11.38
C ASN A 358 -30.81 -15.51 -10.47
N ALA A 359 -29.65 -14.85 -10.38
CA ALA A 359 -28.52 -15.25 -9.58
C ALA A 359 -28.12 -14.12 -8.64
N VAL A 360 -27.67 -14.49 -7.44
CA VAL A 360 -27.06 -13.57 -6.47
C VAL A 360 -25.70 -14.11 -6.06
N GLN A 361 -24.72 -13.21 -5.97
CA GLN A 361 -23.44 -13.51 -5.37
C GLN A 361 -23.28 -12.67 -4.11
N PHE A 362 -23.17 -13.34 -2.96
CA PHE A 362 -22.81 -12.68 -1.71
C PHE A 362 -21.30 -12.46 -1.67
N THR A 363 -20.90 -11.20 -1.54
CA THR A 363 -19.50 -10.76 -1.57
C THR A 363 -19.31 -9.64 -0.54
N GLY A 364 -18.06 -9.36 -0.18
CA GLY A 364 -17.67 -8.35 0.80
C GLY A 364 -16.18 -8.47 1.11
N GLY A 365 -15.75 -8.09 2.31
CA GLY A 365 -14.41 -8.43 2.81
C GLY A 365 -14.24 -9.95 2.89
N GLU A 366 -14.95 -10.59 3.85
CA GLU A 366 -15.13 -12.04 3.92
C GLU A 366 -16.54 -12.33 4.44
N PRO A 367 -17.49 -12.78 3.61
CA PRO A 367 -18.89 -12.95 4.01
C PRO A 367 -19.11 -13.94 5.15
N THR A 368 -18.22 -14.92 5.33
CA THR A 368 -18.35 -15.93 6.40
C THR A 368 -18.09 -15.37 7.81
N LEU A 369 -17.62 -14.12 7.93
CA LEU A 369 -17.51 -13.43 9.22
C LEU A 369 -18.85 -12.96 9.79
N ARG A 370 -19.90 -12.90 8.96
CA ARG A 370 -21.21 -12.42 9.41
C ARG A 370 -22.01 -13.53 10.08
N ASP A 371 -22.50 -13.27 11.29
CA ASP A 371 -23.19 -14.28 12.11
C ASP A 371 -24.54 -14.72 11.54
N ASP A 372 -25.24 -13.82 10.84
CA ASP A 372 -26.55 -14.03 10.21
C ASP A 372 -26.44 -14.46 8.72
N LEU A 373 -25.27 -14.94 8.27
CA LEU A 373 -25.05 -15.36 6.88
C LEU A 373 -26.07 -16.41 6.40
N ILE A 374 -26.42 -17.36 7.27
CA ILE A 374 -27.36 -18.43 6.94
C ILE A 374 -28.75 -17.86 6.66
N GLU A 375 -29.17 -16.89 7.45
CA GLU A 375 -30.44 -16.16 7.29
C GLU A 375 -30.43 -15.36 5.99
N ILE A 376 -29.33 -14.68 5.66
CA ILE A 376 -29.17 -13.94 4.40
C ILE A 376 -29.33 -14.86 3.18
N ILE A 377 -28.71 -16.05 3.22
CA ILE A 377 -28.84 -17.04 2.14
C ILE A 377 -30.30 -17.50 2.01
N LYS A 378 -30.98 -17.78 3.13
CA LYS A 378 -32.41 -18.15 3.13
C LYS A 378 -33.28 -17.05 2.55
N ILE A 379 -33.03 -15.78 2.90
CA ILE A 379 -33.74 -14.63 2.32
C ILE A 379 -33.61 -14.61 0.79
N ALA A 380 -32.41 -14.85 0.24
CA ALA A 380 -32.27 -14.95 -1.22
C ALA A 380 -33.11 -16.08 -1.83
N LYS A 381 -33.15 -17.26 -1.20
CA LYS A 381 -34.02 -18.34 -1.67
C LYS A 381 -35.51 -17.98 -1.59
N GLU A 382 -35.94 -17.31 -0.52
CA GLU A 382 -37.32 -16.83 -0.34
C GLU A 382 -37.71 -15.77 -1.38
N GLU A 383 -36.81 -14.85 -1.74
CA GLU A 383 -37.04 -13.85 -2.79
C GLU A 383 -36.90 -14.43 -4.21
N GLY A 384 -36.73 -15.76 -4.35
CA GLY A 384 -36.79 -16.46 -5.64
C GLY A 384 -35.50 -16.41 -6.45
N TYR A 385 -34.34 -16.40 -5.79
CA TYR A 385 -33.06 -16.61 -6.47
C TYR A 385 -32.78 -18.10 -6.66
N ASP A 386 -32.63 -18.53 -7.91
CA ASP A 386 -32.37 -19.93 -8.24
C ASP A 386 -30.92 -20.31 -7.95
N HIS A 387 -30.01 -19.39 -8.24
CA HIS A 387 -28.58 -19.60 -8.13
C HIS A 387 -27.95 -18.66 -7.09
N VAL A 388 -27.50 -19.23 -5.97
CA VAL A 388 -26.81 -18.48 -4.91
C VAL A 388 -25.33 -18.84 -4.91
N GLN A 389 -24.48 -17.83 -5.08
CA GLN A 389 -23.03 -17.93 -4.99
C GLN A 389 -22.51 -17.25 -3.73
N LEU A 390 -21.51 -17.87 -3.11
CA LEU A 390 -20.78 -17.29 -1.97
C LEU A 390 -19.34 -16.99 -2.39
N ASN A 391 -18.96 -15.72 -2.48
CA ASN A 391 -17.60 -15.27 -2.77
C ASN A 391 -16.78 -15.23 -1.47
N THR A 392 -15.78 -16.09 -1.34
CA THR A 392 -15.08 -16.33 -0.07
C THR A 392 -13.61 -16.70 -0.30
N ASP A 393 -12.76 -16.38 0.68
CA ASP A 393 -11.41 -16.94 0.78
C ASP A 393 -11.42 -18.41 1.26
N GLY A 394 -12.54 -18.88 1.82
CA GLY A 394 -12.75 -20.24 2.29
C GLY A 394 -12.02 -20.61 3.58
N ILE A 395 -11.29 -19.70 4.23
CA ILE A 395 -10.49 -20.01 5.42
C ILE A 395 -11.38 -20.55 6.55
N LYS A 396 -12.52 -19.91 6.84
CA LYS A 396 -13.46 -20.39 7.86
C LYS A 396 -14.02 -21.78 7.51
N LEU A 397 -14.23 -22.06 6.22
CA LEU A 397 -14.71 -23.36 5.72
C LEU A 397 -13.67 -24.49 5.88
N ALA A 398 -12.38 -24.16 5.98
CA ALA A 398 -11.32 -25.12 6.25
C ALA A 398 -11.40 -25.69 7.68
N PHE A 399 -11.79 -24.85 8.64
CA PHE A 399 -11.76 -25.16 10.07
C PHE A 399 -13.14 -25.39 10.69
N ASP A 400 -14.21 -25.02 10.00
CA ASP A 400 -15.60 -25.29 10.39
C ASP A 400 -16.35 -26.10 9.31
N PRO A 401 -16.25 -27.44 9.34
CA PRO A 401 -16.97 -28.31 8.41
C PRO A 401 -18.50 -28.20 8.53
N GLU A 402 -19.02 -27.86 9.72
CA GLU A 402 -20.47 -27.70 9.92
C GLU A 402 -20.98 -26.46 9.20
N LEU A 403 -20.19 -25.39 9.11
CA LEU A 403 -20.54 -24.22 8.30
C LEU A 403 -20.74 -24.58 6.83
N VAL A 404 -19.87 -25.42 6.25
CA VAL A 404 -20.00 -25.89 4.85
C VAL A 404 -21.35 -26.58 4.62
N LYS A 405 -21.75 -27.43 5.57
CA LYS A 405 -23.04 -28.10 5.53
C LYS A 405 -24.20 -27.10 5.64
N LYS A 406 -24.14 -26.17 6.59
CA LYS A 406 -25.19 -25.16 6.81
C LYS A 406 -25.39 -24.26 5.59
N ILE A 407 -24.32 -23.76 4.96
CA ILE A 407 -24.46 -22.89 3.77
C ILE A 407 -25.05 -23.65 2.58
N ARG A 408 -24.66 -24.93 2.41
CA ARG A 408 -25.22 -25.80 1.35
C ARG A 408 -26.70 -26.02 1.57
N GLU A 409 -27.09 -26.41 2.78
CA GLU A 409 -28.49 -26.66 3.16
C GLU A 409 -29.35 -25.40 3.09
N ALA A 410 -28.79 -24.24 3.41
CA ALA A 410 -29.46 -22.95 3.29
C ALA A 410 -29.75 -22.56 1.83
N GLY A 411 -28.96 -23.07 0.87
CA GLY A 411 -29.22 -22.91 -0.55
C GLY A 411 -28.05 -22.38 -1.39
N VAL A 412 -26.83 -22.31 -0.84
CA VAL A 412 -25.64 -21.99 -1.66
C VAL A 412 -25.39 -23.12 -2.65
N ASN A 413 -25.38 -22.79 -3.94
CA ASN A 413 -25.12 -23.73 -5.02
C ASN A 413 -23.65 -23.77 -5.42
N THR A 414 -22.96 -22.64 -5.27
CA THR A 414 -21.58 -22.50 -5.74
C THR A 414 -20.74 -21.65 -4.79
N LEU A 415 -19.57 -22.16 -4.43
CA LEU A 415 -18.51 -21.39 -3.80
C LEU A 415 -17.69 -20.72 -4.90
N TYR A 416 -17.69 -19.39 -4.92
CA TYR A 416 -16.86 -18.57 -5.77
C TYR A 416 -15.55 -18.31 -5.01
N LEU A 417 -14.63 -19.27 -5.09
CA LEU A 417 -13.50 -19.41 -4.17
C LEU A 417 -12.26 -18.68 -4.69
N SER A 418 -11.70 -17.77 -3.88
CA SER A 418 -10.43 -17.12 -4.22
C SER A 418 -9.33 -18.16 -4.39
N TYR A 419 -8.64 -18.14 -5.53
CA TYR A 419 -7.55 -19.08 -5.82
C TYR A 419 -6.61 -18.45 -6.84
N ASP A 420 -5.58 -17.74 -6.37
CA ASP A 420 -4.77 -16.87 -7.24
C ASP A 420 -3.59 -17.59 -7.93
N GLY A 421 -3.34 -18.86 -7.63
CA GLY A 421 -2.19 -19.59 -8.15
C GLY A 421 -1.93 -20.94 -7.49
N MET A 422 -0.88 -21.61 -7.96
CA MET A 422 -0.49 -22.98 -7.57
C MET A 422 0.54 -23.03 -6.44
N THR A 423 1.10 -21.90 -6.02
CA THR A 423 2.15 -21.85 -5.00
C THR A 423 1.76 -20.93 -3.84
N PRO A 424 2.37 -21.09 -2.65
CA PRO A 424 2.17 -20.16 -1.55
C PRO A 424 2.58 -18.71 -1.87
N LYS A 425 3.39 -18.51 -2.91
CA LYS A 425 3.82 -17.18 -3.37
C LYS A 425 2.75 -16.50 -4.21
N THR A 426 2.11 -17.24 -5.11
CA THR A 426 1.06 -16.73 -6.00
C THR A 426 -0.32 -16.76 -5.34
N ASN A 427 -0.58 -17.74 -4.47
CA ASN A 427 -1.81 -17.91 -3.70
C ASN A 427 -1.61 -17.79 -2.18
N TRP A 428 -1.00 -16.70 -1.73
CA TRP A 428 -0.67 -16.47 -0.32
C TRP A 428 -1.89 -16.42 0.64
N LYS A 429 -3.09 -16.15 0.11
CA LYS A 429 -4.33 -16.00 0.88
C LYS A 429 -4.76 -17.30 1.55
N ASN A 430 -4.82 -18.41 0.82
CA ASN A 430 -5.42 -19.66 1.30
C ASN A 430 -4.73 -20.95 0.83
N HIS A 431 -3.52 -20.89 0.24
CA HIS A 431 -2.82 -22.09 -0.30
C HIS A 431 -2.77 -23.28 0.65
N TRP A 432 -2.53 -23.03 1.94
CA TRP A 432 -2.38 -24.08 2.94
C TRP A 432 -3.73 -24.64 3.42
N GLU A 433 -4.81 -23.88 3.25
CA GLU A 433 -6.16 -24.20 3.69
C GLU A 433 -6.97 -24.94 2.61
N ILE A 434 -6.69 -24.69 1.33
CA ILE A 434 -7.36 -25.34 0.18
C ILE A 434 -7.54 -26.86 0.34
N PRO A 435 -6.54 -27.65 0.77
CA PRO A 435 -6.72 -29.09 0.95
C PRO A 435 -7.85 -29.44 1.94
N LEU A 436 -7.97 -28.68 3.04
CA LEU A 436 -9.01 -28.88 4.05
C LEU A 436 -10.37 -28.39 3.56
N ILE A 437 -10.41 -27.26 2.85
CA ILE A 437 -11.64 -26.74 2.22
C ILE A 437 -12.21 -27.80 1.27
N PHE A 438 -11.37 -28.37 0.42
CA PHE A 438 -11.79 -29.38 -0.56
C PHE A 438 -12.27 -30.66 0.11
N GLU A 439 -11.60 -31.11 1.18
CA GLU A 439 -12.04 -32.25 1.97
C GLU A 439 -13.41 -32.00 2.63
N ASN A 440 -13.62 -30.83 3.22
CA ASN A 440 -14.88 -30.48 3.87
C ASN A 440 -16.03 -30.34 2.86
N VAL A 441 -15.78 -29.73 1.70
CA VAL A 441 -16.77 -29.63 0.61
C VAL A 441 -17.13 -31.01 0.06
N ARG A 442 -16.15 -31.92 -0.10
CA ARG A 442 -16.41 -33.32 -0.49
C ARG A 442 -17.29 -34.02 0.54
N LYS A 443 -16.96 -33.91 1.82
CA LYS A 443 -17.73 -34.53 2.93
C LYS A 443 -19.16 -34.00 3.00
N ALA A 444 -19.36 -32.70 2.74
CA ALA A 444 -20.67 -32.07 2.72
C ALA A 444 -21.49 -32.39 1.46
N GLY A 445 -20.87 -32.98 0.42
CA GLY A 445 -21.52 -33.26 -0.87
C GLY A 445 -21.77 -32.00 -1.72
N GLY A 446 -20.93 -30.98 -1.55
CA GLY A 446 -21.06 -29.66 -2.18
C GLY A 446 -21.06 -28.52 -1.14
N PRO A 447 -21.23 -27.26 -1.56
CA PRO A 447 -21.57 -26.78 -2.92
C PRO A 447 -20.46 -26.97 -3.96
N GLY A 448 -20.76 -26.81 -5.25
CA GLY A 448 -19.72 -26.86 -6.30
C GLY A 448 -18.76 -25.68 -6.18
N ILE A 449 -17.51 -25.82 -6.63
CA ILE A 449 -16.47 -24.78 -6.52
C ILE A 449 -16.18 -24.17 -7.90
N VAL A 450 -16.16 -22.85 -7.99
CA VAL A 450 -15.51 -22.11 -9.08
C VAL A 450 -14.25 -21.48 -8.53
N LEU A 451 -13.10 -21.80 -9.12
CA LEU A 451 -11.82 -21.20 -8.75
C LEU A 451 -11.68 -19.83 -9.40
N VAL A 452 -11.29 -18.83 -8.62
CA VAL A 452 -11.29 -17.43 -9.04
C VAL A 452 -9.89 -16.82 -8.87
N PRO A 453 -9.03 -16.94 -9.90
CA PRO A 453 -7.74 -16.28 -9.91
C PRO A 453 -7.86 -14.81 -10.35
N THR A 454 -7.43 -13.90 -9.48
CA THR A 454 -7.13 -12.51 -9.89
C THR A 454 -5.86 -12.51 -10.72
N THR A 455 -6.01 -12.39 -12.03
CA THR A 455 -4.90 -12.57 -12.97
C THR A 455 -4.14 -11.26 -13.15
N ILE A 456 -2.85 -11.29 -12.81
CA ILE A 456 -1.95 -10.14 -12.81
C ILE A 456 -0.69 -10.49 -13.60
N ARG A 457 -0.35 -9.64 -14.58
CA ARG A 457 0.84 -9.82 -15.40
C ARG A 457 2.11 -9.69 -14.56
N ASN A 458 3.06 -10.61 -14.77
CA ASN A 458 4.31 -10.73 -14.03
C ASN A 458 4.16 -11.17 -12.56
N VAL A 459 2.97 -11.59 -12.14
CA VAL A 459 2.73 -12.10 -10.77
C VAL A 459 2.30 -13.55 -10.81
N ASN A 460 1.18 -13.88 -11.48
CA ASN A 460 0.64 -15.23 -11.58
C ASN A 460 0.24 -15.64 -13.01
N ASP A 461 0.45 -14.78 -14.01
CA ASP A 461 0.14 -15.07 -15.42
C ASP A 461 0.96 -16.21 -16.03
N HIS A 462 1.95 -16.73 -15.31
CA HIS A 462 2.76 -17.89 -15.67
C HIS A 462 2.16 -19.23 -15.17
N GLU A 463 1.07 -19.21 -14.40
CA GLU A 463 0.45 -20.41 -13.80
C GLU A 463 -0.98 -20.69 -14.32
N LEU A 464 -1.48 -19.97 -15.34
CA LEU A 464 -2.86 -20.10 -15.82
C LEU A 464 -3.20 -21.51 -16.31
N GLY A 465 -2.32 -22.14 -17.09
CA GLY A 465 -2.48 -23.53 -17.52
C GLY A 465 -2.43 -24.50 -16.34
N ALA A 466 -1.58 -24.24 -15.35
CA ALA A 466 -1.46 -25.07 -14.15
C ALA A 466 -2.72 -24.99 -13.26
N ILE A 467 -3.36 -23.82 -13.17
CA ILE A 467 -4.65 -23.65 -12.48
C ILE A 467 -5.76 -24.44 -13.19
N ILE A 468 -5.80 -24.41 -14.53
CA ILE A 468 -6.75 -25.23 -15.30
C ILE A 468 -6.51 -26.72 -15.03
N ASN A 469 -5.25 -27.15 -15.08
CA ASN A 469 -4.87 -28.53 -14.78
C ASN A 469 -5.29 -28.96 -13.37
N PHE A 470 -5.14 -28.07 -12.39
CA PHE A 470 -5.60 -28.28 -11.03
C PHE A 470 -7.12 -28.45 -10.96
N GLY A 471 -7.88 -27.61 -11.65
CA GLY A 471 -9.34 -27.76 -11.78
C GLY A 471 -9.74 -29.11 -12.40
N LEU A 472 -9.03 -29.57 -13.43
CA LEU A 472 -9.26 -30.86 -14.08
C LEU A 472 -9.02 -32.06 -13.14
N ASN A 473 -8.04 -31.98 -12.23
CA ASN A 473 -7.77 -33.02 -11.23
C ASN A 473 -8.80 -33.06 -10.10
N HIS A 474 -9.63 -32.04 -9.98
CA HIS A 474 -10.64 -31.91 -8.92
C HIS A 474 -12.05 -31.70 -9.47
N LEU A 475 -12.32 -32.24 -10.67
CA LEU A 475 -13.64 -32.21 -11.33
C LEU A 475 -14.76 -32.85 -10.52
N ASP A 476 -14.46 -33.57 -9.43
CA ASP A 476 -15.49 -34.09 -8.54
C ASP A 476 -16.20 -32.97 -7.76
N ILE A 477 -15.53 -31.84 -7.50
CA ILE A 477 -16.06 -30.68 -6.76
C ILE A 477 -15.88 -29.33 -7.48
N VAL A 478 -14.84 -29.19 -8.30
CA VAL A 478 -14.58 -27.99 -9.11
C VAL A 478 -15.41 -28.06 -10.39
N ARG A 479 -16.15 -26.99 -10.68
CA ARG A 479 -17.05 -26.83 -11.83
C ARG A 479 -16.56 -25.81 -12.83
N GLY A 480 -15.63 -24.95 -12.42
CA GLY A 480 -15.00 -24.01 -13.33
C GLY A 480 -13.81 -23.27 -12.77
N VAL A 481 -13.09 -22.62 -13.68
CA VAL A 481 -12.04 -21.64 -13.39
C VAL A 481 -12.46 -20.34 -14.07
N ASN A 482 -12.70 -19.30 -13.28
CA ASN A 482 -13.07 -17.99 -13.80
C ASN A 482 -11.98 -16.96 -13.54
N PHE A 483 -11.11 -16.77 -14.54
CA PHE A 483 -10.03 -15.80 -14.49
C PHE A 483 -10.55 -14.37 -14.47
N GLN A 484 -10.03 -13.55 -13.55
CA GLN A 484 -10.38 -12.14 -13.44
C GLN A 484 -9.13 -11.29 -13.67
N PRO A 485 -8.88 -10.81 -14.90
CA PRO A 485 -7.83 -9.84 -15.15
C PRO A 485 -7.97 -8.63 -14.21
N ILE A 486 -6.86 -8.23 -13.59
CA ILE A 486 -6.86 -7.16 -12.57
C ILE A 486 -7.44 -5.85 -13.10
N SER A 487 -8.38 -5.30 -12.33
CA SER A 487 -8.81 -3.91 -12.44
C SER A 487 -7.97 -3.05 -11.51
N LEU A 488 -7.33 -2.03 -12.06
CA LEU A 488 -6.39 -1.15 -11.34
C LEU A 488 -7.12 0.12 -10.92
N VAL A 489 -7.91 0.02 -9.85
CA VAL A 489 -8.67 1.14 -9.26
C VAL A 489 -7.84 1.89 -8.20
N GLY A 490 -8.11 3.19 -8.04
CA GLY A 490 -7.35 4.07 -7.14
C GLY A 490 -6.08 4.64 -7.77
N ARG A 491 -5.17 5.18 -6.92
CA ARG A 491 -3.98 5.92 -7.37
C ARG A 491 -2.82 4.99 -7.76
N VAL A 492 -3.01 4.15 -8.78
CA VAL A 492 -1.93 3.29 -9.30
C VAL A 492 -1.11 4.04 -10.37
N PRO A 493 0.22 4.19 -10.23
CA PRO A 493 1.06 4.88 -11.20
C PRO A 493 0.98 4.26 -12.60
N LYS A 494 1.05 5.09 -13.66
CA LYS A 494 0.94 4.64 -15.07
C LYS A 494 1.91 3.50 -15.42
N LYS A 495 3.14 3.55 -14.91
CA LYS A 495 4.17 2.53 -15.14
C LYS A 495 3.79 1.17 -14.51
N GLU A 496 3.30 1.17 -13.28
CA GLU A 496 2.82 -0.06 -12.62
C GLU A 496 1.54 -0.57 -13.26
N ARG A 497 0.62 0.33 -13.65
CA ARG A 497 -0.57 -0.05 -14.45
C ARG A 497 -0.19 -0.77 -15.72
N GLN A 498 0.79 -0.25 -16.46
CA GLN A 498 1.31 -0.94 -17.64
C GLN A 498 1.93 -2.27 -17.25
N ARG A 499 2.81 -2.33 -16.25
CA ARG A 499 3.51 -3.56 -15.84
C ARG A 499 2.55 -4.70 -15.48
N PHE A 500 1.53 -4.43 -14.68
CA PHE A 500 0.64 -5.45 -14.09
C PHE A 500 -0.59 -5.79 -14.93
N ARG A 501 -0.98 -4.92 -15.87
CA ARG A 501 -2.17 -5.17 -16.69
C ARG A 501 -2.01 -6.39 -17.58
N ILE A 502 -3.05 -7.22 -17.57
CA ILE A 502 -3.27 -8.30 -18.53
C ILE A 502 -4.65 -8.12 -19.17
N THR A 503 -4.75 -8.38 -20.47
CA THR A 503 -6.02 -8.30 -21.21
C THR A 503 -6.61 -9.68 -21.40
N ILE A 504 -7.90 -9.78 -21.76
CA ILE A 504 -8.53 -11.08 -22.10
C ILE A 504 -7.71 -11.84 -23.17
N PRO A 505 -7.36 -11.25 -24.33
CA PRO A 505 -6.53 -11.94 -25.32
C PRO A 505 -5.12 -12.27 -24.79
N GLY A 506 -4.56 -11.43 -23.92
CA GLY A 506 -3.27 -11.67 -23.29
C GLY A 506 -3.30 -12.90 -22.38
N ALA A 507 -4.34 -13.06 -21.57
CA ALA A 507 -4.53 -14.23 -20.72
C ALA A 507 -4.83 -15.49 -21.55
N ILE A 508 -5.68 -15.40 -22.57
CA ILE A 508 -5.97 -16.51 -23.50
C ILE A 508 -4.68 -17.00 -24.19
N LYS A 509 -3.85 -16.07 -24.68
CA LYS A 509 -2.55 -16.41 -25.29
C LYS A 509 -1.64 -17.17 -24.31
N ARG A 510 -1.58 -16.74 -23.05
CA ARG A 510 -0.81 -17.43 -22.01
C ARG A 510 -1.36 -18.83 -21.71
N ILE A 511 -2.68 -18.99 -21.71
CA ILE A 511 -3.32 -20.31 -21.55
C ILE A 511 -2.95 -21.22 -22.73
N GLU A 512 -3.03 -20.74 -23.97
CA GLU A 512 -2.63 -21.51 -25.15
C GLU A 512 -1.17 -21.94 -25.07
N GLU A 513 -0.26 -21.03 -24.73
CA GLU A 513 1.16 -21.32 -24.53
C GLU A 513 1.39 -22.37 -23.42
N GLN A 514 0.69 -22.25 -22.28
CA GLN A 514 0.88 -23.11 -21.11
C GLN A 514 0.14 -24.45 -21.19
N THR A 515 -0.80 -24.59 -22.12
CA THR A 515 -1.53 -25.84 -22.40
C THR A 515 -1.00 -26.54 -23.65
N ASN A 516 0.15 -26.11 -24.18
CA ASN A 516 0.76 -26.64 -25.39
C ASN A 516 -0.19 -26.65 -26.60
N GLY A 517 -1.04 -25.62 -26.71
CA GLY A 517 -2.01 -25.47 -27.79
C GLY A 517 -3.25 -26.37 -27.69
N ILE A 518 -3.41 -27.14 -26.61
CA ILE A 518 -4.61 -27.98 -26.40
C ILE A 518 -5.85 -27.12 -26.24
N ILE A 519 -5.74 -26.02 -25.49
CA ILE A 519 -6.78 -24.99 -25.39
C ILE A 519 -6.29 -23.79 -26.20
N ALA A 520 -6.69 -23.75 -27.47
CA ALA A 520 -6.26 -22.72 -28.41
C ALA A 520 -7.05 -21.42 -28.22
N LYS A 521 -6.50 -20.32 -28.73
CA LYS A 521 -7.20 -19.02 -28.72
C LYS A 521 -8.56 -19.05 -29.42
N ASP A 522 -8.69 -19.87 -30.47
CA ASP A 522 -9.90 -20.01 -31.28
C ASP A 522 -10.97 -20.88 -30.60
N ASP A 523 -10.65 -21.49 -29.45
CA ASP A 523 -11.61 -22.26 -28.65
C ASP A 523 -12.46 -21.37 -27.71
N TRP A 524 -12.16 -20.06 -27.64
CA TRP A 524 -12.81 -19.10 -26.75
C TRP A 524 -13.83 -18.23 -27.48
N TYR A 525 -14.98 -18.01 -26.83
CA TYR A 525 -16.04 -17.17 -27.36
C TYR A 525 -16.31 -15.98 -26.43
N PRO A 526 -16.66 -14.80 -26.97
CA PRO A 526 -17.10 -13.70 -26.14
C PRO A 526 -18.44 -14.06 -25.47
N ILE A 527 -18.61 -13.66 -24.21
CA ILE A 527 -19.81 -13.98 -23.40
C ILE A 527 -21.17 -13.73 -24.10
N PRO A 528 -21.34 -12.70 -24.95
CA PRO A 528 -22.61 -12.44 -25.63
C PRO A 528 -23.10 -13.58 -26.52
N ILE A 529 -22.26 -14.56 -26.90
CA ILE A 529 -22.67 -15.75 -27.67
C ILE A 529 -23.87 -16.47 -27.01
N ALA A 530 -23.91 -16.50 -25.68
CA ALA A 530 -25.01 -17.13 -24.94
C ALA A 530 -26.33 -16.36 -25.10
N GLY A 531 -26.30 -15.05 -25.39
CA GLY A 531 -27.49 -14.25 -25.70
C GLY A 531 -28.18 -14.69 -27.00
N HIS A 532 -27.40 -15.08 -28.01
CA HIS A 532 -27.93 -15.61 -29.27
C HIS A 532 -28.63 -16.96 -29.08
N ILE A 533 -28.06 -17.84 -28.25
CA ILE A 533 -28.69 -19.10 -27.83
C ILE A 533 -29.97 -18.82 -27.02
N ALA A 534 -29.91 -17.86 -26.10
CA ALA A 534 -31.02 -17.49 -25.24
C ALA A 534 -32.22 -16.97 -26.07
N ARG A 535 -31.99 -16.11 -27.06
CA ARG A 535 -33.02 -15.60 -27.98
C ARG A 535 -33.81 -16.74 -28.66
N PHE A 536 -33.14 -17.79 -29.11
CA PHE A 536 -33.83 -18.97 -29.63
C PHE A 536 -34.75 -19.60 -28.59
N PHE A 537 -34.26 -19.83 -27.37
CA PHE A 537 -35.10 -20.39 -26.30
C PHE A 537 -36.23 -19.45 -25.90
N GLU A 538 -36.04 -18.13 -25.98
CA GLU A 538 -37.12 -17.16 -25.79
C GLU A 538 -38.23 -17.35 -26.81
N ALA A 539 -37.88 -17.37 -28.10
CA ALA A 539 -38.83 -17.60 -29.18
C ALA A 539 -39.52 -18.98 -29.05
N PHE A 540 -38.75 -20.03 -28.71
CA PHE A 540 -39.24 -21.41 -28.65
C PHE A 540 -40.12 -21.69 -27.41
N THR A 541 -39.72 -21.22 -26.23
CA THR A 541 -40.40 -21.51 -24.96
C THR A 541 -41.41 -20.44 -24.57
N GLY A 542 -41.24 -19.20 -25.05
CA GLY A 542 -41.99 -18.02 -24.63
C GLY A 542 -41.52 -17.41 -23.31
N ARG A 543 -40.48 -17.96 -22.67
CA ARG A 543 -39.86 -17.41 -21.46
C ARG A 543 -38.75 -16.46 -21.86
N LYS A 544 -38.68 -15.28 -21.24
CA LYS A 544 -37.61 -14.31 -21.51
C LYS A 544 -36.30 -14.72 -20.81
N TYR A 545 -35.22 -14.73 -21.57
CA TYR A 545 -33.82 -14.99 -21.24
C TYR A 545 -32.97 -14.01 -22.07
N TYR A 546 -32.63 -12.86 -21.50
CA TYR A 546 -31.94 -11.78 -22.21
C TYR A 546 -30.57 -11.56 -21.57
N MET A 547 -29.51 -11.67 -22.36
CA MET A 547 -28.12 -11.52 -21.91
C MET A 547 -27.48 -10.36 -22.67
N THR A 548 -27.39 -9.20 -22.03
CA THR A 548 -27.00 -7.92 -22.67
C THR A 548 -25.51 -7.68 -22.75
N SER A 549 -24.69 -8.54 -22.14
CA SER A 549 -23.27 -8.28 -21.91
C SER A 549 -22.56 -7.72 -23.15
N HIS A 550 -21.63 -6.80 -22.95
CA HIS A 550 -20.77 -6.32 -24.01
C HIS A 550 -19.65 -7.34 -24.31
N PHE A 551 -19.23 -7.49 -25.57
CA PHE A 551 -18.23 -8.49 -25.97
C PHE A 551 -16.88 -8.33 -25.23
N GLY A 552 -16.51 -7.09 -24.90
CA GLY A 552 -15.30 -6.78 -24.13
C GLY A 552 -15.38 -7.11 -22.63
N CYS A 553 -16.53 -7.59 -22.11
CA CYS A 553 -16.67 -7.94 -20.69
C CYS A 553 -16.02 -9.27 -20.32
N GLY A 554 -15.95 -10.22 -21.25
CA GLY A 554 -15.43 -11.54 -20.93
C GLY A 554 -15.34 -12.46 -22.12
N ALA A 555 -14.72 -13.61 -21.88
CA ALA A 555 -14.69 -14.74 -22.81
C ALA A 555 -14.92 -16.03 -22.03
N ALA A 556 -15.46 -17.06 -22.68
CA ALA A 556 -15.64 -18.36 -22.05
C ALA A 556 -15.49 -19.52 -23.04
N THR A 557 -15.22 -20.69 -22.50
CA THR A 557 -15.25 -21.96 -23.20
C THR A 557 -15.52 -23.11 -22.21
N TYR A 558 -15.74 -24.31 -22.75
CA TYR A 558 -15.82 -25.54 -21.97
C TYR A 558 -14.74 -26.50 -22.41
N VAL A 559 -14.13 -27.18 -21.44
CA VAL A 559 -13.21 -28.28 -21.69
C VAL A 559 -13.72 -29.55 -21.01
N PHE A 560 -13.53 -30.66 -21.72
CA PHE A 560 -13.94 -31.99 -21.32
C PHE A 560 -12.70 -32.82 -20.98
N LEU A 561 -12.79 -33.62 -19.93
CA LEU A 561 -11.75 -34.60 -19.60
C LEU A 561 -12.25 -36.00 -19.98
N ASP A 562 -11.69 -36.57 -21.05
CA ASP A 562 -11.99 -37.92 -21.50
C ASP A 562 -10.79 -38.82 -21.24
N GLU A 563 -10.87 -39.59 -20.16
CA GLU A 563 -9.74 -40.32 -19.58
C GLU A 563 -8.59 -39.34 -19.25
N ASP A 564 -7.58 -39.29 -20.11
CA ASP A 564 -6.38 -38.47 -19.95
C ASP A 564 -6.28 -37.33 -20.97
N ARG A 565 -7.31 -37.17 -21.81
CA ARG A 565 -7.31 -36.19 -22.90
C ARG A 565 -8.24 -35.03 -22.57
N VAL A 566 -7.69 -33.82 -22.66
CA VAL A 566 -8.47 -32.58 -22.55
C VAL A 566 -8.98 -32.20 -23.92
N ILE A 567 -10.29 -32.03 -24.05
CA ILE A 567 -10.96 -31.77 -25.32
C ILE A 567 -11.80 -30.49 -25.18
N PRO A 568 -11.39 -29.36 -25.79
CA PRO A 568 -12.26 -28.18 -25.89
C PRO A 568 -13.54 -28.46 -26.68
N ILE A 569 -14.63 -27.79 -26.32
CA ILE A 569 -15.96 -27.99 -26.93
C ILE A 569 -15.95 -27.79 -28.45
N SER A 570 -15.20 -26.80 -28.93
CA SER A 570 -15.00 -26.46 -30.35
C SER A 570 -14.34 -27.57 -31.18
N ARG A 571 -13.70 -28.57 -30.55
CA ARG A 571 -13.03 -29.66 -31.28
C ARG A 571 -14.00 -30.69 -31.83
N PHE A 572 -15.19 -30.78 -31.26
CA PHE A 572 -16.20 -31.75 -31.69
C PHE A 572 -17.55 -31.10 -31.94
N LEU A 573 -17.78 -29.85 -31.53
CA LEU A 573 -19.00 -29.12 -31.81
C LEU A 573 -18.67 -27.85 -32.60
N ASP A 574 -19.26 -27.72 -33.78
CA ASP A 574 -19.30 -26.46 -34.54
C ASP A 574 -20.26 -25.49 -33.84
N VAL A 575 -19.73 -24.76 -32.85
CA VAL A 575 -20.51 -23.84 -32.02
C VAL A 575 -21.04 -22.67 -32.86
N GLU A 576 -20.22 -22.10 -33.74
CA GLU A 576 -20.62 -20.97 -34.60
C GLU A 576 -21.76 -21.37 -35.53
N GLY A 577 -21.58 -22.45 -36.30
CA GLY A 577 -22.61 -22.94 -37.21
C GLY A 577 -23.90 -23.34 -36.49
N PHE A 578 -23.80 -23.90 -35.28
CA PHE A 578 -24.98 -24.23 -34.49
C PHE A 578 -25.71 -22.98 -33.97
N VAL A 579 -25.00 -21.97 -33.50
CA VAL A 579 -25.59 -20.70 -33.04
C VAL A 579 -26.26 -19.97 -34.19
N GLU A 580 -25.62 -19.85 -35.36
CA GLU A 580 -26.22 -19.26 -36.56
C GLU A 580 -27.50 -20.00 -36.98
N PHE A 581 -27.49 -21.34 -36.90
CA PHE A 581 -28.68 -22.14 -37.16
C PHE A 581 -29.80 -21.81 -36.16
N LEU A 582 -29.51 -21.75 -34.85
CA LEU A 582 -30.50 -21.40 -33.83
C LEU A 582 -31.06 -19.99 -34.04
N GLU A 583 -30.23 -19.02 -34.44
CA GLU A 583 -30.70 -17.67 -34.77
C GLU A 583 -31.66 -17.67 -35.95
N SER A 584 -31.31 -18.36 -37.04
CA SER A 584 -32.21 -18.47 -38.20
C SER A 584 -33.57 -19.08 -37.82
N LYS A 585 -33.58 -20.03 -36.87
CA LYS A 585 -34.81 -20.63 -36.35
C LYS A 585 -35.57 -19.70 -35.41
N ALA A 586 -34.89 -18.89 -34.61
CA ALA A 586 -35.52 -17.84 -33.82
C ALA A 586 -36.28 -16.86 -34.73
N GLU A 587 -35.65 -16.39 -35.82
CA GLU A 587 -36.29 -15.49 -36.79
C GLU A 587 -37.48 -16.13 -37.52
N GLU A 588 -37.41 -17.43 -37.81
CA GLU A 588 -38.54 -18.18 -38.40
C GLU A 588 -39.72 -18.22 -37.42
N ILE A 589 -39.46 -18.55 -36.15
CA ILE A 589 -40.46 -18.61 -35.08
C ILE A 589 -41.11 -17.25 -34.84
N GLU A 590 -40.31 -16.18 -34.78
CA GLU A 590 -40.77 -14.82 -34.50
C GLU A 590 -41.76 -14.31 -35.57
N LYS A 591 -41.70 -14.87 -36.80
CA LYS A 591 -42.67 -14.59 -37.88
C LYS A 591 -43.99 -15.33 -37.71
N TRP A 592 -44.07 -16.33 -36.84
CA TRP A 592 -45.29 -17.13 -36.63
C TRP A 592 -46.24 -16.43 -35.66
N LYS A 593 -47.54 -16.39 -35.99
CA LYS A 593 -48.57 -15.80 -35.10
C LYS A 593 -48.76 -16.60 -33.79
N SER A 594 -48.57 -17.92 -33.84
CA SER A 594 -48.59 -18.79 -32.65
C SER A 594 -47.87 -20.11 -32.94
N LEU A 595 -47.17 -20.63 -31.93
CA LEU A 595 -46.48 -21.92 -31.98
C LEU A 595 -47.37 -23.01 -31.38
N GLY A 596 -48.03 -23.80 -32.24
CA GLY A 596 -48.80 -24.97 -31.81
C GLY A 596 -47.92 -26.08 -31.21
N ARG A 597 -48.46 -26.90 -30.30
CA ARG A 597 -47.72 -27.99 -29.64
C ARG A 597 -47.09 -28.98 -30.63
N LEU A 598 -47.80 -29.30 -31.72
CA LEU A 598 -47.31 -30.18 -32.79
C LEU A 598 -46.12 -29.55 -33.56
N GLN A 599 -46.17 -28.23 -33.81
CA GLN A 599 -45.10 -27.50 -34.47
C GLN A 599 -43.85 -27.41 -33.59
N LYS A 600 -44.01 -27.15 -32.28
CA LYS A 600 -42.90 -27.18 -31.31
C LYS A 600 -42.19 -28.54 -31.29
N LEU A 601 -42.95 -29.64 -31.29
CA LEU A 601 -42.40 -31.00 -31.34
C LEU A 601 -41.64 -31.26 -32.65
N LYS A 602 -42.21 -30.88 -33.80
CA LYS A 602 -41.56 -31.04 -35.10
C LYS A 602 -40.27 -30.23 -35.19
N LEU A 603 -40.29 -28.98 -34.72
CA LEU A 603 -39.13 -28.09 -34.71
C LEU A 603 -38.04 -28.59 -33.75
N GLY A 604 -38.41 -29.05 -32.55
CA GLY A 604 -37.47 -29.67 -31.63
C GLY A 604 -36.80 -30.93 -32.22
N ALA A 605 -37.55 -31.74 -32.96
CA ALA A 605 -36.99 -32.90 -33.68
C ALA A 605 -36.07 -32.48 -34.84
N GLU A 606 -36.43 -31.45 -35.60
CA GLU A 606 -35.59 -30.88 -36.66
C GLU A 606 -34.26 -30.36 -36.11
N ILE A 607 -34.32 -29.59 -35.01
CA ILE A 607 -33.13 -29.05 -34.33
C ILE A 607 -32.25 -30.19 -33.83
N PHE A 608 -32.83 -31.21 -33.20
CA PHE A 608 -32.07 -32.36 -32.72
C PHE A 608 -31.37 -33.12 -33.87
N LEU A 609 -32.06 -33.31 -35.01
CA LEU A 609 -31.47 -33.94 -36.19
C LEU A 609 -30.35 -33.08 -36.79
N LYS A 610 -30.54 -31.76 -36.84
CA LYS A 610 -29.53 -30.84 -37.38
C LYS A 610 -28.34 -30.67 -36.43
N PHE A 611 -28.55 -30.70 -35.12
CA PHE A 611 -27.50 -30.67 -34.11
C PHE A 611 -26.45 -31.77 -34.34
N LYS A 612 -26.88 -32.98 -34.71
CA LYS A 612 -25.97 -34.07 -35.06
C LYS A 612 -25.00 -33.72 -36.20
N SER A 613 -25.41 -32.87 -37.15
CA SER A 613 -24.53 -32.45 -38.25
C SER A 613 -23.46 -31.44 -37.84
N PHE A 614 -23.63 -30.78 -36.68
CA PHE A 614 -22.62 -29.89 -36.09
C PHE A 614 -21.70 -30.62 -35.11
N CYS A 615 -22.01 -31.87 -34.75
CA CYS A 615 -21.20 -32.69 -33.87
C CYS A 615 -20.33 -33.67 -34.66
N ASP A 616 -19.01 -33.59 -34.51
CA ASP A 616 -18.09 -34.64 -34.97
C ASP A 616 -17.91 -35.70 -33.88
N GLU A 617 -18.66 -36.81 -34.00
CA GLU A 617 -18.60 -37.95 -33.08
C GLU A 617 -17.19 -38.56 -32.96
N LYS A 618 -16.30 -38.36 -33.95
CA LYS A 618 -14.93 -38.87 -33.90
C LYS A 618 -14.11 -38.22 -32.80
N TYR A 619 -14.33 -36.93 -32.54
CA TYR A 619 -13.57 -36.14 -31.56
C TYR A 619 -14.36 -35.89 -30.27
N ALA A 620 -15.65 -36.25 -30.24
CA ALA A 620 -16.47 -36.15 -29.06
C ALA A 620 -15.93 -37.03 -27.90
N PRO A 621 -16.04 -36.56 -26.64
CA PRO A 621 -15.62 -37.34 -25.47
C PRO A 621 -16.43 -38.64 -25.35
N LYS A 622 -15.76 -39.79 -25.25
CA LYS A 622 -16.43 -41.12 -25.20
C LYS A 622 -17.13 -41.39 -23.88
N SER A 623 -16.59 -40.83 -22.80
CA SER A 623 -17.16 -40.90 -21.45
C SER A 623 -18.45 -40.09 -21.26
N PHE A 624 -18.93 -39.41 -22.31
CA PHE A 624 -20.01 -38.43 -22.24
C PHE A 624 -20.89 -38.42 -23.51
N ASP A 625 -22.17 -38.77 -23.36
CA ASP A 625 -23.13 -38.74 -24.46
C ASP A 625 -23.73 -37.33 -24.63
N VAL A 626 -22.99 -36.46 -25.34
CA VAL A 626 -23.38 -35.08 -25.67
C VAL A 626 -24.78 -35.05 -26.31
N LEU A 627 -25.09 -36.02 -27.16
CA LEU A 627 -26.37 -36.11 -27.86
C LEU A 627 -27.53 -36.42 -26.91
N LYS A 628 -27.33 -37.29 -25.93
CA LYS A 628 -28.34 -37.61 -24.90
C LYS A 628 -28.63 -36.42 -24.00
N ILE A 629 -27.61 -35.69 -23.57
CA ILE A 629 -27.79 -34.49 -22.72
C ILE A 629 -28.48 -33.40 -23.50
N MET A 630 -28.09 -33.18 -24.76
CA MET A 630 -28.75 -32.19 -25.61
C MET A 630 -30.20 -32.58 -25.90
N ARG A 631 -30.47 -33.87 -26.17
CA ARG A 631 -31.84 -34.38 -26.26
C ARG A 631 -32.63 -34.07 -24.99
N ASN A 632 -32.07 -34.33 -23.80
CA ASN A 632 -32.74 -34.08 -22.53
C ASN A 632 -32.99 -32.58 -22.29
N ALA A 633 -32.02 -31.71 -22.59
CA ALA A 633 -32.14 -30.27 -22.49
C ALA A 633 -33.25 -29.71 -23.40
N PHE A 634 -33.30 -30.14 -24.67
CA PHE A 634 -34.33 -29.70 -25.62
C PHE A 634 -35.72 -30.31 -25.37
N THR A 635 -35.80 -31.49 -24.73
CA THR A 635 -37.09 -32.17 -24.46
C THR A 635 -37.71 -31.79 -23.12
N HIS A 636 -36.90 -31.57 -22.08
CA HIS A 636 -37.40 -31.34 -20.72
C HIS A 636 -37.27 -29.88 -20.27
N GLY A 637 -36.37 -29.08 -20.87
CA GLY A 637 -36.28 -27.64 -20.60
C GLY A 637 -36.02 -27.28 -19.14
N THR A 638 -35.41 -28.18 -18.36
CA THR A 638 -35.14 -27.99 -16.92
C THR A 638 -33.65 -27.77 -16.63
N TYR A 639 -33.39 -26.97 -15.60
CA TYR A 639 -32.07 -26.68 -15.04
C TYR A 639 -31.31 -27.95 -14.62
N GLU A 640 -32.04 -29.00 -14.24
CA GLU A 640 -31.49 -30.30 -13.84
C GLU A 640 -30.73 -31.00 -14.98
N ALA A 641 -31.19 -30.88 -16.23
CA ALA A 641 -30.52 -31.45 -17.39
C ALA A 641 -29.21 -30.72 -17.74
N LEU A 642 -29.12 -29.42 -17.47
CA LEU A 642 -27.88 -28.64 -17.56
C LEU A 642 -26.92 -28.99 -16.41
N GLY A 643 -27.43 -29.35 -15.24
CA GLY A 643 -26.63 -29.82 -14.11
C GLY A 643 -25.74 -31.01 -14.49
N GLU A 644 -26.30 -32.03 -15.15
CA GLU A 644 -25.54 -33.21 -15.65
C GLU A 644 -24.37 -32.83 -16.57
N PHE A 645 -24.55 -31.78 -17.38
CA PHE A 645 -23.50 -31.28 -18.27
C PHE A 645 -22.30 -30.70 -17.49
N HIS A 646 -22.55 -30.01 -16.39
CA HIS A 646 -21.52 -29.37 -15.57
C HIS A 646 -20.74 -30.32 -14.65
N TYR A 647 -21.21 -31.54 -14.40
CA TYR A 647 -20.51 -32.50 -13.52
C TYR A 647 -19.30 -33.17 -14.16
N LYS A 648 -19.18 -33.14 -15.49
CA LYS A 648 -18.07 -33.77 -16.24
C LYS A 648 -17.32 -32.80 -17.16
N THR A 649 -17.60 -31.51 -17.01
CA THR A 649 -16.97 -30.44 -17.77
C THR A 649 -16.33 -29.44 -16.82
N LEU A 650 -15.26 -28.80 -17.28
CA LEU A 650 -14.71 -27.64 -16.61
C LEU A 650 -15.11 -26.40 -17.43
N PHE A 651 -15.91 -25.53 -16.83
CA PHE A 651 -16.16 -24.20 -17.40
C PHE A 651 -14.91 -23.35 -17.24
N LEU A 652 -14.43 -22.77 -18.35
CA LEU A 652 -13.36 -21.79 -18.32
C LEU A 652 -13.95 -20.43 -18.67
N GLY A 653 -13.91 -19.51 -17.73
CA GLY A 653 -14.45 -18.16 -17.88
C GLY A 653 -13.40 -17.10 -17.68
N MET A 654 -13.65 -15.94 -18.28
CA MET A 654 -12.93 -14.70 -18.04
C MET A 654 -13.93 -13.57 -17.85
N MET A 655 -13.78 -12.83 -16.76
CA MET A 655 -14.54 -11.60 -16.51
C MET A 655 -13.56 -10.45 -16.27
N HIS A 656 -13.56 -9.46 -17.15
CA HIS A 656 -12.64 -8.34 -17.12
C HIS A 656 -13.36 -7.09 -16.62
N PHE A 657 -13.12 -6.72 -15.37
CA PHE A 657 -13.65 -5.49 -14.81
C PHE A 657 -12.85 -4.27 -15.31
N MET A 658 -13.55 -3.16 -15.53
CA MET A 658 -12.93 -1.92 -16.00
C MET A 658 -12.21 -1.19 -14.86
N ASP A 659 -11.26 -0.35 -15.23
CA ASP A 659 -10.67 0.71 -14.42
C ASP A 659 -10.65 2.02 -15.22
N GLU A 660 -10.15 3.11 -14.63
CA GLU A 660 -10.11 4.43 -15.27
C GLU A 660 -9.47 4.45 -16.65
N TYR A 661 -8.55 3.51 -16.96
CA TYR A 661 -7.86 3.48 -18.25
C TYR A 661 -8.73 2.92 -19.38
N ASN A 662 -9.63 1.97 -19.08
CA ASN A 662 -10.45 1.28 -20.08
C ASN A 662 -11.95 1.40 -19.79
N TYR A 663 -12.34 2.46 -19.08
CA TYR A 663 -13.74 2.72 -18.76
C TYR A 663 -14.52 3.05 -20.01
N ASP A 664 -15.56 2.27 -20.26
CA ASP A 664 -16.39 2.33 -21.46
C ASP A 664 -17.85 2.39 -21.04
N VAL A 665 -18.56 3.43 -21.48
CA VAL A 665 -19.96 3.68 -21.09
C VAL A 665 -20.90 2.64 -21.70
N GLU A 666 -20.66 2.18 -22.93
CA GLU A 666 -21.48 1.14 -23.55
C GLU A 666 -21.39 -0.16 -22.75
N ARG A 667 -20.19 -0.50 -22.24
CA ARG A 667 -20.01 -1.64 -21.33
C ARG A 667 -20.78 -1.49 -20.02
N VAL A 668 -20.93 -0.26 -19.51
CA VAL A 668 -21.72 0.03 -18.30
C VAL A 668 -23.22 -0.11 -18.59
N GLU A 669 -23.71 0.44 -19.70
CA GLU A 669 -25.12 0.34 -20.12
C GLU A 669 -25.56 -1.11 -20.37
N ARG A 670 -24.62 -1.95 -20.75
CA ARG A 670 -24.80 -3.38 -21.05
C ARG A 670 -24.31 -4.29 -19.94
N CYS A 671 -24.14 -3.77 -18.73
CA CYS A 671 -23.67 -4.58 -17.61
C CYS A 671 -24.69 -5.67 -17.25
N VAL A 672 -24.18 -6.84 -16.88
CA VAL A 672 -24.99 -7.98 -16.41
C VAL A 672 -24.63 -8.37 -14.98
N ILE A 673 -23.82 -7.54 -14.32
CA ILE A 673 -23.39 -7.71 -12.93
C ILE A 673 -23.67 -6.38 -12.23
N HIS A 674 -24.60 -6.40 -11.29
CA HIS A 674 -25.04 -5.21 -10.58
C HIS A 674 -24.84 -5.37 -9.07
N TYR A 675 -24.62 -4.25 -8.39
CA TYR A 675 -24.81 -4.13 -6.95
C TYR A 675 -26.22 -3.63 -6.68
N ALA A 676 -26.97 -4.40 -5.89
CA ALA A 676 -28.18 -3.90 -5.27
C ALA A 676 -27.80 -3.08 -4.03
N MET A 677 -28.33 -1.86 -3.91
CA MET A 677 -27.94 -0.90 -2.87
C MET A 677 -29.08 -0.66 -1.86
N PRO A 678 -28.77 -0.36 -0.59
CA PRO A 678 -29.76 -0.16 0.46
C PRO A 678 -30.57 1.14 0.30
N ASP A 679 -30.14 2.05 -0.58
CA ASP A 679 -30.93 3.22 -1.00
C ASP A 679 -31.90 2.91 -2.17
N GLY A 680 -31.99 1.64 -2.56
CA GLY A 680 -32.89 1.14 -3.59
C GLY A 680 -32.33 1.18 -5.01
N ARG A 681 -31.15 1.75 -5.23
CA ARG A 681 -30.51 1.76 -6.56
C ARG A 681 -29.94 0.39 -6.93
N ILE A 682 -29.94 0.10 -8.23
CA ILE A 682 -29.19 -1.01 -8.84
C ILE A 682 -28.07 -0.38 -9.67
N VAL A 683 -26.81 -0.72 -9.37
CA VAL A 683 -25.64 -0.04 -9.94
C VAL A 683 -24.73 -1.04 -10.67
N PRO A 684 -24.35 -0.80 -11.94
CA PRO A 684 -23.34 -1.58 -12.64
C PRO A 684 -22.05 -1.77 -11.87
N PHE A 685 -21.51 -3.00 -11.87
CA PHE A 685 -20.32 -3.38 -11.10
C PHE A 685 -19.14 -2.43 -11.33
N CYS A 686 -18.86 -2.10 -12.60
CA CYS A 686 -17.73 -1.23 -12.93
C CYS A 686 -17.99 0.22 -12.52
N ALA A 687 -19.22 0.73 -12.64
CA ALA A 687 -19.56 2.08 -12.16
C ALA A 687 -19.39 2.19 -10.64
N PHE A 688 -19.86 1.17 -9.91
CA PHE A 688 -19.72 1.09 -8.46
C PHE A 688 -18.26 1.13 -7.98
N ASN A 689 -17.35 0.43 -8.69
CA ASN A 689 -15.95 0.30 -8.27
C ASN A 689 -15.01 1.38 -8.82
N VAL A 690 -15.28 1.92 -10.02
CA VAL A 690 -14.40 2.92 -10.67
C VAL A 690 -14.74 4.35 -10.27
N ILE A 691 -16.01 4.63 -9.94
CA ILE A 691 -16.45 5.96 -9.47
C ILE A 691 -17.07 5.83 -8.07
N PRO A 692 -16.29 5.37 -7.08
CA PRO A 692 -16.83 4.97 -5.78
C PRO A 692 -17.44 6.14 -5.01
N GLU A 693 -16.99 7.38 -5.23
CA GLU A 693 -17.48 8.57 -4.52
C GLU A 693 -18.97 8.86 -4.82
N LEU A 694 -19.45 8.51 -6.02
CA LEU A 694 -20.84 8.72 -6.43
C LEU A 694 -21.78 7.58 -6.01
N TYR A 695 -21.24 6.37 -5.90
CA TYR A 695 -22.02 5.15 -5.71
C TYR A 695 -21.70 4.47 -4.39
N ARG A 696 -20.53 3.84 -4.26
CA ARG A 696 -20.15 3.04 -3.09
C ARG A 696 -20.02 3.87 -1.83
N ASP A 697 -19.07 4.81 -1.82
CA ASP A 697 -18.62 5.49 -0.60
C ASP A 697 -19.74 6.37 -0.04
N LYS A 698 -20.49 7.06 -0.91
CA LYS A 698 -21.66 7.86 -0.52
C LYS A 698 -22.73 7.03 0.18
N VAL A 699 -23.13 5.89 -0.41
CA VAL A 699 -24.21 5.08 0.16
C VAL A 699 -23.73 4.30 1.37
N GLN A 700 -22.51 3.76 1.35
CA GLN A 700 -21.96 3.11 2.52
C GLN A 700 -21.91 4.08 3.70
N ALA A 701 -21.43 5.31 3.52
CA ALA A 701 -21.44 6.31 4.59
C ALA A 701 -22.85 6.63 5.12
N GLN A 702 -23.86 6.67 4.25
CA GLN A 702 -25.26 6.94 4.64
C GLN A 702 -25.90 5.82 5.45
N PHE A 703 -25.49 4.57 5.21
CA PHE A 703 -26.06 3.37 5.80
C PHE A 703 -25.08 2.65 6.74
N SER A 704 -24.00 3.32 7.14
CA SER A 704 -23.05 2.79 8.11
C SER A 704 -23.47 3.16 9.52
N TYR A 705 -23.19 2.28 10.45
CA TYR A 705 -23.16 2.60 11.86
C TYR A 705 -21.90 3.39 12.18
N THR A 706 -21.98 4.34 13.11
CA THR A 706 -20.76 4.80 13.79
C THR A 706 -20.12 3.62 14.53
N TRP A 707 -18.83 3.74 14.84
CA TRP A 707 -18.14 2.71 15.60
C TRP A 707 -18.82 2.45 16.95
N GLU A 708 -19.23 3.50 17.64
CA GLU A 708 -19.89 3.45 18.95
C GLU A 708 -21.25 2.74 18.89
N GLU A 709 -22.07 3.06 17.88
CA GLU A 709 -23.36 2.40 17.66
C GLU A 709 -23.17 0.92 17.36
N TRP A 710 -22.24 0.60 16.45
CA TRP A 710 -21.98 -0.79 16.07
C TRP A 710 -21.45 -1.60 17.25
N LYS A 711 -20.53 -1.04 18.05
CA LYS A 711 -19.96 -1.72 19.22
C LYS A 711 -21.00 -1.90 20.33
N ALA A 712 -21.96 -1.00 20.46
CA ALA A 712 -23.08 -1.16 21.40
C ALA A 712 -24.02 -2.31 20.99
N LEU A 713 -24.20 -2.56 19.69
CA LEU A 713 -24.96 -3.70 19.17
C LEU A 713 -24.19 -5.03 19.32
N HIS A 714 -22.86 -4.97 19.32
CA HIS A 714 -21.97 -6.14 19.41
C HIS A 714 -21.02 -6.05 20.62
N PRO A 715 -21.55 -6.08 21.86
CA PRO A 715 -20.75 -5.88 23.07
C PRO A 715 -19.63 -6.92 23.22
N ASP A 716 -19.90 -8.16 22.81
CA ASP A 716 -18.99 -9.31 22.95
C ASP A 716 -17.99 -9.47 21.78
N TRP A 717 -18.09 -8.61 20.76
CA TRP A 717 -17.21 -8.66 19.60
C TRP A 717 -15.78 -8.25 19.95
N GLU A 718 -14.81 -9.03 19.47
CA GLU A 718 -13.39 -8.75 19.64
C GLU A 718 -12.67 -9.01 18.32
N TYR A 719 -11.95 -8.02 17.81
CA TYR A 719 -11.22 -8.10 16.54
C TYR A 719 -10.29 -9.33 16.45
N GLN A 720 -9.67 -9.74 17.56
CA GLN A 720 -8.77 -10.88 17.59
C GLN A 720 -9.46 -12.22 17.26
N LYS A 721 -10.78 -12.32 17.47
CA LYS A 721 -11.56 -13.54 17.15
C LYS A 721 -11.75 -13.71 15.64
N ASP A 722 -11.87 -12.60 14.91
CA ASP A 722 -12.08 -12.62 13.46
C ASP A 722 -10.77 -12.63 12.66
N LYS A 723 -9.66 -12.25 13.31
CA LYS A 723 -8.35 -12.24 12.67
C LYS A 723 -7.77 -13.65 12.57
N TYR A 724 -7.79 -14.21 11.38
CA TYR A 724 -7.07 -15.44 11.09
C TYR A 724 -5.54 -15.21 11.08
N VAL A 725 -4.81 -16.00 11.87
CA VAL A 725 -3.34 -16.02 11.87
C VAL A 725 -2.86 -17.42 11.51
N ARG A 726 -2.18 -17.51 10.36
CA ARG A 726 -1.56 -18.75 9.91
C ARG A 726 -0.25 -18.99 10.66
N THR A 727 -0.18 -20.07 11.44
CA THR A 727 1.03 -20.41 12.21
C THR A 727 2.04 -21.19 11.38
N LYS A 728 3.33 -21.09 11.74
CA LYS A 728 4.39 -21.91 11.14
C LYS A 728 4.14 -23.41 11.36
N GLU A 729 3.65 -23.77 12.54
CA GLU A 729 3.29 -25.14 12.89
C GLU A 729 2.20 -25.71 11.97
N PHE A 730 1.17 -24.92 11.67
CA PHE A 730 0.13 -25.32 10.73
C PHE A 730 0.70 -25.57 9.33
N ILE A 731 1.58 -24.69 8.86
CA ILE A 731 2.23 -24.84 7.55
C ILE A 731 3.06 -26.13 7.51
N GLU A 732 3.90 -26.39 8.51
CA GLU A 732 4.71 -27.61 8.56
C GLU A 732 3.85 -28.87 8.65
N LYS A 733 2.76 -28.83 9.43
CA LYS A 733 1.76 -29.90 9.46
C LYS A 733 1.15 -30.14 8.08
N MET A 734 0.77 -29.08 7.37
CA MET A 734 0.17 -29.19 6.04
C MET A 734 1.15 -29.73 5.00
N LYS A 735 2.41 -29.29 4.99
CA LYS A 735 3.46 -29.81 4.09
C LYS A 735 3.61 -31.33 4.17
N GLY A 736 3.52 -31.88 5.38
CA GLY A 736 3.61 -33.33 5.62
C GLY A 736 2.29 -34.09 5.49
N SER A 737 1.17 -33.41 5.23
CA SER A 737 -0.15 -34.03 5.26
C SER A 737 -0.50 -34.76 3.96
N GLU A 738 -1.23 -35.87 4.09
CA GLU A 738 -1.76 -36.59 2.93
C GLU A 738 -2.75 -35.73 2.13
N ALA A 739 -3.53 -34.87 2.80
CA ALA A 739 -4.46 -33.96 2.17
C ALA A 739 -3.73 -33.00 1.21
N TYR A 740 -2.65 -32.37 1.67
CA TYR A 740 -1.83 -31.49 0.84
C TYR A 740 -1.22 -32.23 -0.36
N ARG A 741 -0.67 -33.43 -0.11
CA ARG A 741 -0.08 -34.26 -1.17
C ARG A 741 -1.12 -34.60 -2.25
N LYS A 742 -2.30 -35.10 -1.86
CA LYS A 742 -3.40 -35.41 -2.81
C LYS A 742 -3.93 -34.21 -3.58
N THR A 743 -3.86 -33.03 -2.97
CA THR A 743 -4.39 -31.79 -3.56
C THR A 743 -3.41 -31.18 -4.55
N TYR A 744 -2.13 -31.10 -4.21
CA TYR A 744 -1.14 -30.34 -4.99
C TYR A 744 -0.07 -31.18 -5.68
N ILE A 745 0.26 -32.36 -5.14
CA ILE A 745 1.43 -33.15 -5.57
C ILE A 745 1.01 -34.36 -6.40
N ASP A 746 0.06 -35.14 -5.93
CA ASP A 746 -0.45 -36.35 -6.59
C ASP A 746 -1.48 -36.00 -7.69
N ILE A 747 -1.24 -34.91 -8.42
CA ILE A 747 -2.08 -34.47 -9.54
C ILE A 747 -1.44 -34.84 -10.87
N LYS A 748 -2.26 -35.20 -11.84
CA LYS A 748 -1.82 -35.52 -13.19
C LYS A 748 -1.64 -34.23 -13.99
N ASN A 749 -0.57 -34.13 -14.77
CA ASN A 749 -0.46 -33.09 -15.80
C ASN A 749 -1.12 -33.59 -17.09
N TYR A 750 -2.26 -33.01 -17.45
CA TYR A 750 -2.98 -33.36 -18.68
C TYR A 750 -2.50 -32.61 -19.92
N PHE A 751 -1.57 -31.66 -19.77
CA PHE A 751 -1.06 -30.85 -20.89
C PHE A 751 0.31 -31.27 -21.41
N GLY A 752 0.94 -32.28 -20.81
CA GLY A 752 2.30 -32.75 -21.16
C GLY A 752 3.34 -32.18 -20.22
#